data_AF-A0A834B6M8-F1
#
_entry.id   AF-A0A834B6M8-F1
#
_cell.length_a   1.000
_cell.length_b   1.000
_cell.length_c   1.000
_cell.angle_alpha   90.00
_cell.angle_beta   90.00
_cell.angle_gamma   90.00
#
_symmetry.space_group_name_H-M   'P 1'
#
loop_
_entity.id
_entity.type
_entity.pdbx_description
1 polymer ?
#
loop_
_entity_poly.entity_id
_entity_poly.type
_entity_poly.pdbx_seq_one_letter_code
_entity_poly.pdbx_strand_id
1 'polypeptide(L)'
;MVKHSPAVAKICLIHGPPGTGKSKTIVGLLYRLLTERRGHFDENSNAKIKQNRVLVCAPSNAAVDELMKKIILEFKEKCKDKKNPMGNCGDINLVRLGPEKAINNEVLKFSLDNQVSHRMKKDLPSHVQEMHKRKEYLDHQLDELSRQRALCRGGREMQRRELDERIAHVSKERQELASKIKEVQGRPQKTQSIIILESHVICCTLSTSGGLLLESAFRGQGGVPFSCVIVDEAGQACEVETLTPLIHRCNKLILVGDPKQLPPTVISLKAQEFGYDQSMMARFCKLLEENVEHNVSGRLPILQLNMQYRMHPDICLFPSNYVYSKSLRTNRVTETIRCSSEWPFQPYLVFDVGDGLERRDNDSYVNVQEIKVVIELIRLLKDKRKDVTFRNVGIITHYKAQKMMIQKELDKEFEGKGLAEVDTVDAFQGRQKDCIIVTCVRANTVQGSIGFLASLQRLNVAITRAKYSLFILGHLRTLMDNQHWNHLIQDAQRRGAIIKTCDKNYRHDATKILKLKPTLQRSLTHPPALALEGFSPQGGSPSSKSESEIIKALFASFVNGTAPDPKEAAATAAAKDPERPPVKDQPRDPRLLKRMGLSSEAQGRCLRDPEPSSPQHQGATPPLGEPGFPGSPQVPGSTTEWSTATGSVHWPHAPCEPPAASVAATSVYDQEWGHSRQRDARAFRDWDQEMPSPVSHRPKRNSGWDRRPEREDSRSKRRKL
;
A
#
# COMPACT_ATOMS: atom_id res chain seq x y z
N MET A 1 15.23 -12.55 35.53
CA MET A 1 15.47 -13.39 34.33
C MET A 1 14.20 -14.16 34.00
N VAL A 2 13.84 -14.32 32.71
CA VAL A 2 12.67 -15.10 32.29
C VAL A 2 13.09 -16.56 32.08
N LYS A 3 12.68 -17.48 32.96
CA LYS A 3 12.97 -18.93 32.87
C LYS A 3 12.01 -19.66 31.92
N HIS A 4 11.88 -19.17 30.69
CA HIS A 4 11.23 -19.90 29.60
C HIS A 4 12.20 -19.97 28.43
N SER A 5 12.42 -21.18 27.89
CA SER A 5 13.09 -21.35 26.60
C SER A 5 12.30 -20.53 25.56
N PRO A 6 12.95 -19.65 24.78
CA PRO A 6 12.26 -18.79 23.83
C PRO A 6 11.62 -19.67 22.75
N ALA A 7 10.29 -19.81 22.82
CA ALA A 7 9.54 -20.72 21.95
C ALA A 7 9.75 -20.35 20.48
N VAL A 8 10.48 -21.21 19.76
CA VAL A 8 11.07 -21.00 18.43
C VAL A 8 10.15 -20.18 17.52
N ALA A 9 10.67 -19.07 16.99
CA ALA A 9 9.95 -18.16 16.13
C ALA A 9 9.45 -18.85 14.86
N LYS A 10 8.16 -18.68 14.56
CA LYS A 10 7.50 -19.28 13.38
C LYS A 10 7.11 -18.17 12.42
N ILE A 11 7.81 -18.11 11.29
CA ILE A 11 7.57 -17.14 10.22
C ILE A 11 6.85 -17.85 9.07
N CYS A 12 5.79 -17.25 8.56
CA CYS A 12 5.05 -17.72 7.39
C CYS A 12 5.08 -16.63 6.31
N LEU A 13 5.42 -16.99 5.08
CA LEU A 13 5.46 -16.08 3.93
C LEU A 13 4.31 -16.41 2.98
N ILE A 14 3.48 -15.42 2.66
CA ILE A 14 2.39 -15.55 1.69
C ILE A 14 2.67 -14.58 0.52
N HIS A 15 3.19 -15.13 -0.58
CA HIS A 15 3.45 -14.36 -1.79
C HIS A 15 2.16 -14.23 -2.60
N GLY A 16 1.63 -13.01 -2.70
CA GLY A 16 0.43 -12.70 -3.47
C GLY A 16 0.66 -11.68 -4.59
N PRO A 17 0.93 -12.14 -5.83
CA PRO A 17 0.94 -11.33 -7.04
C PRO A 17 -0.34 -10.47 -7.24
N PRO A 18 -0.33 -9.51 -8.19
CA PRO A 18 -1.46 -8.62 -8.44
C PRO A 18 -2.79 -9.36 -8.66
N GLY A 19 -3.83 -8.93 -7.93
CA GLY A 19 -5.17 -9.48 -8.06
C GLY A 19 -5.40 -10.87 -7.42
N THR A 20 -4.41 -11.45 -6.73
CA THR A 20 -4.50 -12.83 -6.17
C THR A 20 -5.24 -12.96 -4.84
N GLY A 21 -5.69 -11.85 -4.26
CA GLY A 21 -6.57 -11.86 -3.08
C GLY A 21 -5.88 -11.82 -1.71
N LYS A 22 -4.61 -11.40 -1.59
CA LYS A 22 -3.86 -11.21 -0.32
C LYS A 22 -4.72 -10.87 0.91
N SER A 23 -5.40 -9.73 0.91
CA SER A 23 -6.24 -9.29 2.03
C SER A 23 -7.44 -10.21 2.31
N LYS A 24 -8.00 -10.90 1.29
CA LYS A 24 -9.07 -11.91 1.47
C LYS A 24 -8.52 -13.19 2.09
N THR A 25 -7.28 -13.58 1.75
CA THR A 25 -6.54 -14.66 2.44
C THR A 25 -6.31 -14.31 3.91
N ILE A 26 -5.89 -13.08 4.22
CA ILE A 26 -5.74 -12.60 5.62
C ILE A 26 -7.07 -12.66 6.36
N VAL A 27 -8.16 -12.19 5.75
CA VAL A 27 -9.51 -12.26 6.34
C VAL A 27 -9.94 -13.70 6.61
N GLY A 28 -9.67 -14.63 5.69
CA GLY A 28 -9.93 -16.06 5.89
C GLY A 28 -9.11 -16.66 7.03
N LEU A 29 -7.82 -16.33 7.11
CA LEU A 29 -6.93 -16.73 8.21
C LEU A 29 -7.41 -16.19 9.56
N LEU A 30 -7.77 -14.90 9.64
CA LEU A 30 -8.34 -14.28 10.84
C LEU A 30 -9.64 -14.96 11.27
N TYR A 31 -10.55 -15.21 10.33
CA TYR A 31 -11.81 -15.90 10.60
C TYR A 31 -11.55 -17.29 11.18
N ARG A 32 -10.67 -18.08 10.54
CA ARG A 32 -10.35 -19.44 10.97
C ARG A 32 -9.67 -19.46 12.35
N LEU A 33 -8.65 -18.61 12.57
CA LEU A 33 -7.94 -18.46 13.85
C LEU A 33 -8.85 -18.08 15.03
N LEU A 34 -9.90 -17.28 14.79
CA LEU A 34 -10.80 -16.77 15.82
C LEU A 34 -12.10 -17.60 16.01
N THR A 35 -12.36 -18.57 15.12
CA THR A 35 -13.52 -19.46 15.21
C THR A 35 -13.14 -20.85 15.72
N GLU A 36 -12.10 -21.50 15.20
CA GLU A 36 -11.69 -22.86 15.63
C GLU A 36 -11.39 -22.92 17.14
N ARG A 37 -10.61 -21.96 17.64
CA ARG A 37 -10.15 -21.94 19.02
C ARG A 37 -11.23 -21.59 20.05
N ARG A 38 -12.49 -21.47 19.65
CA ARG A 38 -13.62 -21.45 20.61
C ARG A 38 -14.03 -22.85 21.09
N GLY A 39 -13.43 -23.93 20.53
CA GLY A 39 -13.68 -25.32 20.95
C GLY A 39 -12.85 -25.82 22.14
N HIS A 40 -11.97 -25.00 22.71
CA HIS A 40 -11.26 -25.28 23.97
C HIS A 40 -11.36 -24.06 24.88
N PHE A 41 -12.42 -24.05 25.70
CA PHE A 41 -12.49 -23.22 26.90
C PHE A 41 -12.18 -24.13 28.09
N ASP A 42 -10.95 -24.07 28.60
CA ASP A 42 -10.70 -24.42 30.00
C ASP A 42 -11.40 -23.34 30.85
N GLU A 43 -12.60 -23.66 31.36
CA GLU A 43 -13.44 -22.73 32.13
C GLU A 43 -12.77 -22.23 33.43
N ASN A 44 -11.67 -22.87 33.83
CA ASN A 44 -11.06 -22.75 35.15
C ASN A 44 -9.89 -21.73 35.23
N SER A 45 -9.85 -20.73 34.34
CA SER A 45 -8.83 -19.67 34.40
C SER A 45 -9.43 -18.27 34.59
N ASN A 46 -9.03 -17.59 35.68
CA ASN A 46 -9.43 -16.23 36.05
C ASN A 46 -8.76 -15.14 35.14
N ALA A 47 -8.80 -15.35 33.83
CA ALA A 47 -8.03 -14.58 32.86
C ALA A 47 -8.81 -13.37 32.32
N LYS A 48 -8.49 -12.16 32.82
CA LYS A 48 -8.88 -10.87 32.20
C LYS A 48 -8.24 -10.63 30.81
N ILE A 49 -7.53 -11.63 30.27
CA ILE A 49 -6.79 -11.59 29.01
C ILE A 49 -7.40 -12.65 28.08
N LYS A 50 -7.98 -12.21 26.96
CA LYS A 50 -8.35 -13.11 25.88
C LYS A 50 -7.09 -13.71 25.26
N GLN A 51 -6.87 -15.01 25.46
CA GLN A 51 -5.65 -15.72 25.05
C GLN A 51 -5.36 -15.71 23.53
N ASN A 52 -6.36 -15.34 22.70
CA ASN A 52 -6.35 -15.52 21.26
C ASN A 52 -6.52 -14.20 20.49
N ARG A 53 -5.82 -13.14 20.91
CA ARG A 53 -5.77 -11.85 20.19
C ARG A 53 -4.81 -11.90 19.00
N VAL A 54 -5.09 -11.17 17.92
CA VAL A 54 -4.21 -11.02 16.75
C VAL A 54 -3.90 -9.53 16.51
N LEU A 55 -2.63 -9.22 16.23
CA LEU A 55 -2.19 -7.91 15.75
C LEU A 55 -2.09 -7.93 14.22
N VAL A 56 -2.69 -6.95 13.56
CA VAL A 56 -2.72 -6.80 12.11
C VAL A 56 -2.13 -5.46 11.74
N CYS A 57 -1.02 -5.48 11.00
CA CYS A 57 -0.28 -4.30 10.59
C CYS A 57 -0.19 -4.17 9.06
N ALA A 58 0.08 -2.96 8.60
CA ALA A 58 0.53 -2.64 7.25
C ALA A 58 1.39 -1.37 7.29
N PRO A 59 2.21 -1.06 6.26
CA PRO A 59 3.02 0.16 6.27
C PRO A 59 2.17 1.45 6.21
N SER A 60 1.07 1.46 5.45
CA SER A 60 0.24 2.68 5.24
C SER A 60 -1.16 2.59 5.86
N ASN A 61 -1.70 3.73 6.32
CA ASN A 61 -3.07 3.83 6.84
C ASN A 61 -4.13 3.32 5.84
N ALA A 62 -3.95 3.60 4.55
CA ALA A 62 -4.86 3.13 3.50
C ALA A 62 -4.88 1.60 3.38
N ALA A 63 -3.73 0.93 3.50
CA ALA A 63 -3.66 -0.53 3.49
C ALA A 63 -4.35 -1.14 4.71
N VAL A 64 -4.15 -0.55 5.91
CA VAL A 64 -4.86 -0.97 7.14
C VAL A 64 -6.38 -0.84 6.95
N ASP A 65 -6.86 0.30 6.48
CA ASP A 65 -8.29 0.57 6.38
C ASP A 65 -8.97 -0.27 5.30
N GLU A 66 -8.32 -0.46 4.14
CA GLU A 66 -8.82 -1.33 3.07
C GLU A 66 -8.78 -2.83 3.44
N LEU A 67 -7.90 -3.25 4.35
CA LEU A 67 -7.97 -4.58 4.96
C LEU A 67 -9.11 -4.65 5.99
N MET A 68 -9.26 -3.62 6.84
CA MET A 68 -10.33 -3.54 7.82
C MET A 68 -11.72 -3.62 7.20
N LYS A 69 -11.99 -2.91 6.08
CA LYS A 69 -13.29 -3.00 5.37
C LYS A 69 -13.68 -4.44 5.04
N LYS A 70 -12.70 -5.24 4.60
CA LYS A 70 -12.89 -6.66 4.24
C LYS A 70 -13.12 -7.53 5.48
N ILE A 71 -12.41 -7.26 6.60
CA ILE A 71 -12.67 -7.88 7.92
C ILE A 71 -14.10 -7.57 8.38
N ILE A 72 -14.50 -6.29 8.32
CA ILE A 72 -15.81 -5.79 8.79
C ILE A 72 -16.96 -6.44 8.02
N LEU A 73 -16.82 -6.59 6.70
CA LEU A 73 -17.80 -7.24 5.85
C LEU A 73 -17.92 -8.73 6.22
N GLU A 74 -16.82 -9.48 6.19
CA GLU A 74 -16.81 -10.93 6.43
C GLU A 74 -17.39 -11.31 7.81
N PHE A 75 -16.94 -10.63 8.87
CA PHE A 75 -17.34 -10.97 10.24
C PHE A 75 -18.76 -10.51 10.60
N LYS A 76 -19.32 -9.49 9.92
CA LYS A 76 -20.75 -9.13 10.06
C LYS A 76 -21.65 -10.01 9.20
N GLU A 77 -21.20 -10.42 8.01
CA GLU A 77 -21.93 -11.34 7.13
C GLU A 77 -22.07 -12.73 7.76
N LYS A 78 -21.00 -13.23 8.38
CA LYS A 78 -20.93 -14.55 9.05
C LYS A 78 -21.18 -14.51 10.57
N CYS A 79 -21.76 -13.43 11.08
CA CYS A 79 -22.12 -13.32 12.49
C CYS A 79 -23.28 -14.30 12.84
N LYS A 80 -23.14 -15.03 13.95
CA LYS A 80 -24.09 -16.07 14.38
C LYS A 80 -25.50 -15.53 14.63
N ASP A 81 -25.61 -14.48 15.44
CA ASP A 81 -26.85 -13.72 15.59
C ASP A 81 -26.62 -12.27 15.10
N LYS A 82 -27.37 -11.89 14.06
CA LYS A 82 -27.32 -10.55 13.48
C LYS A 82 -28.16 -9.52 14.24
N LYS A 83 -29.02 -9.96 15.17
CA LYS A 83 -29.77 -9.10 16.10
C LYS A 83 -28.94 -8.78 17.34
N ASN A 84 -28.28 -9.79 17.93
CA ASN A 84 -27.46 -9.66 19.14
C ASN A 84 -25.99 -10.08 18.91
N PRO A 85 -25.20 -9.31 18.14
CA PRO A 85 -23.79 -9.63 17.89
C PRO A 85 -22.95 -9.58 19.18
N MET A 86 -22.05 -10.55 19.39
CA MET A 86 -21.22 -10.63 20.61
C MET A 86 -20.16 -9.51 20.74
N GLY A 87 -19.99 -8.67 19.72
CA GLY A 87 -19.00 -7.60 19.69
C GLY A 87 -19.30 -6.51 18.65
N ASN A 88 -18.41 -5.51 18.56
CA ASN A 88 -18.62 -4.36 17.65
C ASN A 88 -18.62 -4.75 16.15
N CYS A 89 -18.02 -5.90 15.82
CA CYS A 89 -17.78 -6.39 14.47
C CYS A 89 -18.28 -7.83 14.32
N GLY A 90 -19.59 -8.01 14.52
CA GLY A 90 -20.21 -9.34 14.56
C GLY A 90 -19.81 -10.05 15.84
N ASP A 91 -19.33 -11.29 15.76
CA ASP A 91 -18.91 -12.07 16.93
C ASP A 91 -17.54 -11.66 17.50
N ILE A 92 -16.89 -10.62 16.97
CA ILE A 92 -15.57 -10.14 17.40
C ILE A 92 -15.55 -8.64 17.76
N ASN A 93 -14.45 -8.26 18.42
CA ASN A 93 -14.13 -6.89 18.83
C ASN A 93 -12.90 -6.46 18.03
N LEU A 94 -13.12 -5.49 17.15
CA LEU A 94 -12.14 -4.92 16.23
C LEU A 94 -11.76 -3.51 16.69
N VAL A 95 -10.47 -3.20 16.74
CA VAL A 95 -9.96 -1.88 17.16
C VAL A 95 -8.97 -1.35 16.13
N ARG A 96 -9.16 -0.11 15.67
CA ARG A 96 -8.20 0.64 14.85
C ARG A 96 -7.39 1.58 15.74
N LEU A 97 -6.07 1.48 15.68
CA LEU A 97 -5.16 2.45 16.29
C LEU A 97 -4.52 3.32 15.19
N GLY A 98 -4.46 4.62 15.44
CA GLY A 98 -3.92 5.64 14.54
C GLY A 98 -4.66 6.97 14.72
N PRO A 99 -4.11 8.09 14.22
CA PRO A 99 -4.74 9.40 14.34
C PRO A 99 -6.01 9.48 13.47
N GLU A 100 -7.14 9.87 14.07
CA GLU A 100 -8.46 9.84 13.40
C GLU A 100 -8.51 10.60 12.07
N LYS A 101 -7.76 11.71 11.95
CA LYS A 101 -7.63 12.51 10.71
C LYS A 101 -7.08 11.71 9.51
N ALA A 102 -6.46 10.56 9.74
CA ALA A 102 -5.88 9.69 8.72
C ALA A 102 -6.60 8.33 8.62
N ILE A 103 -7.75 8.16 9.28
CA ILE A 103 -8.58 6.95 9.24
C ILE A 103 -9.77 7.20 8.29
N ASN A 104 -10.06 6.24 7.42
CA ASN A 104 -11.20 6.32 6.51
C ASN A 104 -12.55 6.31 7.28
N ASN A 105 -13.45 7.24 6.94
CA ASN A 105 -14.77 7.42 7.57
C ASN A 105 -15.60 6.11 7.71
N GLU A 106 -15.48 5.17 6.76
CA GLU A 106 -16.20 3.88 6.81
C GLU A 106 -15.79 3.03 8.01
N VAL A 107 -14.51 3.12 8.43
CA VAL A 107 -13.91 2.36 9.54
C VAL A 107 -13.68 3.21 10.80
N LEU A 108 -13.88 4.53 10.75
CA LEU A 108 -13.72 5.47 11.87
C LEU A 108 -14.54 5.10 13.12
N LYS A 109 -15.68 4.41 12.96
CA LYS A 109 -16.46 3.84 14.08
C LYS A 109 -15.75 2.73 14.87
N PHE A 110 -14.61 2.24 14.36
CA PHE A 110 -13.73 1.28 15.01
C PHE A 110 -12.42 1.92 15.52
N SER A 111 -12.19 3.23 15.36
CA SER A 111 -11.06 3.89 16.02
C SER A 111 -11.14 3.70 17.54
N LEU A 112 -10.00 3.66 18.22
CA LEU A 112 -10.01 3.58 19.69
C LEU A 112 -10.69 4.81 20.30
N ASP A 113 -10.39 6.01 19.82
CA ASP A 113 -10.87 7.25 20.43
C ASP A 113 -12.38 7.45 20.26
N ASN A 114 -12.97 7.01 19.14
CA ASN A 114 -14.42 6.96 18.96
C ASN A 114 -15.07 5.86 19.84
N GLN A 115 -14.46 4.68 19.95
CA GLN A 115 -14.96 3.63 20.85
C GLN A 115 -14.90 4.04 22.33
N VAL A 116 -13.84 4.73 22.74
CA VAL A 116 -13.69 5.34 24.08
C VAL A 116 -14.77 6.41 24.29
N SER A 117 -14.91 7.33 23.32
CA SER A 117 -15.93 8.40 23.38
C SER A 117 -17.35 7.83 23.45
N HIS A 118 -17.65 6.76 22.71
CA HIS A 118 -18.94 6.08 22.74
C HIS A 118 -19.18 5.40 24.10
N ARG A 119 -18.18 4.68 24.64
CA ARG A 119 -18.29 4.00 25.94
C ARG A 119 -18.44 5.01 27.08
N MET A 120 -17.62 6.07 27.12
CA MET A 120 -17.72 7.16 28.10
C MET A 120 -19.01 8.00 27.98
N LYS A 121 -19.73 7.94 26.84
CA LYS A 121 -21.07 8.53 26.70
C LYS A 121 -22.19 7.56 27.12
N LYS A 122 -22.02 6.25 26.89
CA LYS A 122 -23.00 5.22 27.28
C LYS A 122 -22.99 4.99 28.79
N ASP A 123 -21.82 4.91 29.39
CA ASP A 123 -21.62 4.61 30.81
C ASP A 123 -21.76 5.88 31.69
N LEU A 124 -22.44 6.92 31.17
CA LEU A 124 -22.51 8.27 31.73
C LEU A 124 -23.79 8.47 32.56
N PRO A 125 -23.70 8.64 33.90
CA PRO A 125 -24.89 8.83 34.75
C PRO A 125 -25.71 10.06 34.35
N SER A 126 -27.02 10.02 34.64
CA SER A 126 -27.97 11.11 34.33
C SER A 126 -27.49 12.49 34.80
N HIS A 127 -27.05 12.60 36.05
CA HIS A 127 -26.53 13.87 36.59
C HIS A 127 -25.31 14.40 35.81
N VAL A 128 -24.51 13.52 35.20
CA VAL A 128 -23.33 13.94 34.42
C VAL A 128 -23.77 14.42 33.02
N GLN A 129 -24.82 13.83 32.44
CA GLN A 129 -25.45 14.39 31.23
C GLN A 129 -26.04 15.79 31.49
N GLU A 130 -26.59 16.02 32.68
CA GLU A 130 -27.05 17.34 33.12
C GLU A 130 -25.88 18.31 33.34
N MET A 131 -24.76 17.87 33.91
CA MET A 131 -23.53 18.68 33.98
C MET A 131 -23.00 19.06 32.59
N HIS A 132 -23.04 18.16 31.59
CA HIS A 132 -22.68 18.51 30.21
C HIS A 132 -23.63 19.56 29.61
N LYS A 133 -24.95 19.40 29.75
CA LYS A 133 -25.93 20.41 29.31
C LYS A 133 -25.73 21.77 30.00
N ARG A 134 -25.45 21.78 31.30
CA ARG A 134 -25.14 23.01 32.06
C ARG A 134 -23.83 23.64 31.58
N LYS A 135 -22.81 22.84 31.25
CA LYS A 135 -21.56 23.35 30.65
C LYS A 135 -21.80 23.97 29.28
N GLU A 136 -22.55 23.31 28.40
CA GLU A 136 -22.91 23.85 27.06
C GLU A 136 -23.69 25.16 27.18
N TYR A 137 -24.59 25.27 28.17
CA TYR A 137 -25.29 26.52 28.50
C TYR A 137 -24.33 27.63 28.97
N LEU A 138 -23.33 27.33 29.80
CA LEU A 138 -22.33 28.29 30.27
C LEU A 138 -21.35 28.70 29.14
N ASP A 139 -20.95 27.77 28.28
CA ASP A 139 -20.17 28.07 27.06
C ASP A 139 -20.96 29.05 26.16
N HIS A 140 -22.27 28.82 25.94
CA HIS A 140 -23.12 29.76 25.21
C HIS A 140 -23.30 31.13 25.89
N GLN A 141 -23.40 31.19 27.22
CA GLN A 141 -23.42 32.48 27.93
C GLN A 141 -22.09 33.24 27.79
N LEU A 142 -20.95 32.55 27.80
CA LEU A 142 -19.63 33.16 27.60
C LEU A 142 -19.50 33.78 26.20
N ASP A 143 -19.97 33.10 25.15
CA ASP A 143 -19.99 33.65 23.79
C ASP A 143 -20.84 34.92 23.69
N GLU A 144 -22.05 34.90 24.27
CA GLU A 144 -22.96 36.06 24.22
C GLU A 144 -22.45 37.25 25.04
N LEU A 145 -21.94 37.03 26.26
CA LEU A 145 -21.30 38.08 27.06
C LEU A 145 -20.06 38.65 26.37
N SER A 146 -19.24 37.80 25.73
CA SER A 146 -18.08 38.23 24.95
C SER A 146 -18.48 39.05 23.72
N ARG A 147 -19.59 38.69 23.06
CA ARG A 147 -20.17 39.46 21.95
C ARG A 147 -20.67 40.83 22.42
N GLN A 148 -21.35 40.91 23.56
CA GLN A 148 -21.80 42.16 24.16
C GLN A 148 -20.61 43.05 24.57
N ARG A 149 -19.58 42.48 25.20
CA ARG A 149 -18.32 43.17 25.53
C ARG A 149 -17.67 43.81 24.30
N ALA A 150 -17.64 43.10 23.16
CA ALA A 150 -17.09 43.61 21.90
C ALA A 150 -17.91 44.76 21.28
N LEU A 151 -19.23 44.79 21.50
CA LEU A 151 -20.13 45.85 21.05
C LEU A 151 -20.08 47.11 21.93
N CYS A 152 -19.62 47.01 23.18
CA CYS A 152 -19.42 48.14 24.10
C CYS A 152 -18.20 49.01 23.71
N ARG A 153 -18.30 49.75 22.60
CA ARG A 153 -17.41 50.88 22.27
C ARG A 153 -17.98 52.22 22.78
N GLY A 154 -17.08 53.14 23.10
CA GLY A 154 -17.36 54.54 23.50
C GLY A 154 -17.86 54.70 24.94
N GLY A 155 -17.08 55.40 25.78
CA GLY A 155 -17.45 56.04 27.06
C GLY A 155 -17.91 55.15 28.23
N ARG A 156 -18.44 53.96 27.98
CA ARG A 156 -19.18 53.15 28.96
C ARG A 156 -18.28 52.19 29.73
N GLU A 157 -17.31 52.74 30.46
CA GLU A 157 -16.38 51.92 31.27
C GLU A 157 -17.10 51.04 32.30
N MET A 158 -18.06 51.58 33.03
CA MET A 158 -18.75 50.85 34.11
C MET A 158 -19.50 49.62 33.57
N GLN A 159 -20.24 49.78 32.46
CA GLN A 159 -20.90 48.67 31.77
C GLN A 159 -19.90 47.63 31.22
N ARG A 160 -18.68 48.06 30.83
CA ARG A 160 -17.62 47.12 30.42
C ARG A 160 -17.04 46.35 31.62
N ARG A 161 -16.82 47.01 32.77
CA ARG A 161 -16.37 46.32 34.00
C ARG A 161 -17.40 45.29 34.47
N GLU A 162 -18.69 45.65 34.47
CA GLU A 162 -19.81 44.75 34.80
C GLU A 162 -19.86 43.50 33.88
N LEU A 163 -19.61 43.66 32.57
CA LEU A 163 -19.50 42.54 31.63
C LEU A 163 -18.25 41.70 31.87
N ASP A 164 -17.12 42.33 32.18
CA ASP A 164 -15.84 41.63 32.46
C ASP A 164 -15.93 40.79 33.75
N GLU A 165 -16.58 41.30 34.79
CA GLU A 165 -16.88 40.58 36.04
C GLU A 165 -17.83 39.39 35.80
N ARG A 166 -18.89 39.57 34.98
CA ARG A 166 -19.78 38.46 34.59
C ARG A 166 -19.05 37.40 33.78
N ILE A 167 -18.18 37.78 32.84
CA ILE A 167 -17.36 36.85 32.07
C ILE A 167 -16.42 36.08 33.00
N ALA A 168 -15.77 36.74 33.98
CA ALA A 168 -14.93 36.08 34.97
C ALA A 168 -15.72 35.07 35.82
N HIS A 169 -16.93 35.44 36.29
CA HIS A 169 -17.79 34.55 37.07
C HIS A 169 -18.23 33.31 36.27
N VAL A 170 -18.81 33.49 35.07
CA VAL A 170 -19.30 32.39 34.24
C VAL A 170 -18.13 31.50 33.78
N SER A 171 -16.96 32.09 33.48
CA SER A 171 -15.73 31.35 33.18
C SER A 171 -15.28 30.46 34.35
N LYS A 172 -15.33 30.98 35.59
CA LYS A 172 -15.03 30.22 36.80
C LYS A 172 -16.01 29.05 37.02
N GLU A 173 -17.33 29.31 36.98
CA GLU A 173 -18.35 28.26 37.11
C GLU A 173 -18.14 27.14 36.05
N ARG A 174 -17.91 27.56 34.81
CA ARG A 174 -17.64 26.65 33.68
C ARG A 174 -16.37 25.83 33.87
N GLN A 175 -15.30 26.42 34.41
CA GLN A 175 -14.02 25.75 34.66
C GLN A 175 -14.10 24.76 35.83
N GLU A 176 -14.81 25.10 36.90
CA GLU A 176 -15.10 24.18 38.00
C GLU A 176 -15.96 22.99 37.52
N LEU A 177 -17.00 23.26 36.73
CA LEU A 177 -17.88 22.24 36.17
C LEU A 177 -17.13 21.31 35.20
N ALA A 178 -16.27 21.86 34.35
CA ALA A 178 -15.39 21.08 33.47
C ALA A 178 -14.39 20.20 34.26
N SER A 179 -13.94 20.66 35.42
CA SER A 179 -13.05 19.89 36.31
C SER A 179 -13.82 18.74 36.97
N LYS A 180 -15.00 18.99 37.53
CA LYS A 180 -15.90 17.97 38.11
C LYS A 180 -16.30 16.90 37.07
N ILE A 181 -16.62 17.31 35.84
CA ILE A 181 -16.89 16.37 34.72
C ILE A 181 -15.68 15.47 34.44
N LYS A 182 -14.47 16.03 34.43
CA LYS A 182 -13.20 15.31 34.17
C LYS A 182 -12.82 14.33 35.30
N GLU A 183 -13.22 14.62 36.54
CA GLU A 183 -13.07 13.70 37.67
C GLU A 183 -14.07 12.54 37.58
N VAL A 184 -15.36 12.84 37.39
CA VAL A 184 -16.44 11.85 37.39
C VAL A 184 -16.40 10.94 36.15
N GLN A 185 -16.04 11.44 34.96
CA GLN A 185 -15.80 10.60 33.78
C GLN A 185 -14.53 9.72 33.89
N GLY A 186 -13.69 9.98 34.89
CA GLY A 186 -12.42 9.28 35.08
C GLY A 186 -11.39 9.55 33.97
N ARG A 187 -10.27 8.82 34.04
CA ARG A 187 -9.16 8.95 33.09
C ARG A 187 -9.46 8.12 31.82
N PRO A 188 -9.53 8.71 30.61
CA PRO A 188 -9.85 7.98 29.37
C PRO A 188 -8.84 6.86 29.08
N GLN A 189 -7.61 6.96 29.61
CA GLN A 189 -6.59 5.90 29.56
C GLN A 189 -7.08 4.58 30.16
N LYS A 190 -7.94 4.60 31.20
CA LYS A 190 -8.55 3.37 31.75
C LYS A 190 -9.45 2.71 30.71
N THR A 191 -10.33 3.49 30.09
CA THR A 191 -11.27 3.02 29.05
C THR A 191 -10.53 2.54 27.79
N GLN A 192 -9.47 3.24 27.39
CA GLN A 192 -8.55 2.83 26.31
C GLN A 192 -7.97 1.44 26.58
N SER A 193 -7.35 1.23 27.76
CA SER A 193 -6.79 -0.07 28.14
C SER A 193 -7.84 -1.18 28.19
N ILE A 194 -9.04 -0.91 28.72
CA ILE A 194 -10.14 -1.89 28.75
C ILE A 194 -10.54 -2.32 27.33
N ILE A 195 -10.74 -1.38 26.40
CA ILE A 195 -11.10 -1.69 25.00
C ILE A 195 -9.97 -2.46 24.29
N ILE A 196 -8.70 -2.13 24.55
CA ILE A 196 -7.55 -2.88 24.03
C ILE A 196 -7.52 -4.31 24.59
N LEU A 197 -7.80 -4.51 25.89
CA LEU A 197 -7.82 -5.83 26.52
C LEU A 197 -9.01 -6.69 26.05
N GLU A 198 -10.19 -6.11 25.87
CA GLU A 198 -11.38 -6.78 25.34
C GLU A 198 -11.32 -7.12 23.83
N SER A 199 -10.36 -6.53 23.10
CA SER A 199 -10.19 -6.72 21.66
C SER A 199 -9.79 -8.15 21.26
N HIS A 200 -10.28 -8.58 20.10
CA HIS A 200 -9.87 -9.83 19.44
C HIS A 200 -8.88 -9.54 18.30
N VAL A 201 -9.09 -8.45 17.58
CA VAL A 201 -8.21 -7.98 16.48
C VAL A 201 -7.87 -6.51 16.69
N ILE A 202 -6.59 -6.18 16.64
CA ILE A 202 -6.09 -4.80 16.61
C ILE A 202 -5.48 -4.54 15.23
N CYS A 203 -5.92 -3.46 14.58
CA CYS A 203 -5.44 -3.02 13.27
C CYS A 203 -4.73 -1.66 13.40
N CYS A 204 -3.49 -1.55 12.93
CA CYS A 204 -2.71 -0.30 13.02
C CYS A 204 -1.60 -0.24 11.96
N THR A 205 -0.90 0.89 11.79
CA THR A 205 0.33 0.89 10.98
C THR A 205 1.46 0.19 11.73
N LEU A 206 2.48 -0.28 11.01
CA LEU A 206 3.71 -0.84 11.60
C LEU A 206 4.31 0.13 12.64
N SER A 207 4.47 1.40 12.29
CA SER A 207 4.92 2.46 13.21
C SER A 207 4.02 2.64 14.43
N THR A 208 2.69 2.63 14.26
CA THR A 208 1.73 2.77 15.38
C THR A 208 1.81 1.58 16.35
N SER A 209 2.19 0.39 15.87
CA SER A 209 2.30 -0.81 16.72
C SER A 209 3.36 -0.69 17.82
N GLY A 210 4.39 0.15 17.62
CA GLY A 210 5.44 0.43 18.60
C GLY A 210 5.05 1.46 19.66
N GLY A 211 3.84 2.04 19.59
CA GLY A 211 3.42 3.13 20.46
C GLY A 211 3.17 2.71 21.92
N LEU A 212 3.50 3.63 22.84
CA LEU A 212 3.28 3.51 24.29
C LEU A 212 1.86 3.07 24.70
N LEU A 213 0.86 3.30 23.84
CA LEU A 213 -0.53 2.88 24.04
C LEU A 213 -0.69 1.35 24.14
N LEU A 214 -0.05 0.58 23.25
CA LEU A 214 -0.07 -0.88 23.34
C LEU A 214 0.84 -1.38 24.46
N GLU A 215 2.01 -0.76 24.61
CA GLU A 215 2.95 -1.15 25.66
C GLU A 215 2.34 -0.97 27.06
N SER A 216 1.72 0.19 27.35
CA SER A 216 1.08 0.47 28.65
C SER A 216 -0.19 -0.34 28.91
N ALA A 217 -0.97 -0.70 27.88
CA ALA A 217 -2.13 -1.58 28.03
C ALA A 217 -1.76 -3.02 28.39
N PHE A 218 -0.56 -3.48 28.01
CA PHE A 218 -0.06 -4.84 28.29
C PHE A 218 1.02 -4.92 29.36
N ARG A 219 1.63 -3.80 29.76
CA ARG A 219 2.59 -3.72 30.87
C ARG A 219 1.95 -4.26 32.16
N GLY A 220 2.58 -5.28 32.75
CA GLY A 220 2.09 -5.94 33.97
C GLY A 220 0.99 -7.00 33.78
N GLN A 221 0.45 -7.21 32.58
CA GLN A 221 -0.55 -8.27 32.32
C GLN A 221 0.04 -9.69 32.41
N GLY A 222 1.35 -9.84 32.13
CA GLY A 222 2.00 -11.14 31.98
C GLY A 222 1.73 -11.82 30.64
N GLY A 223 2.45 -12.92 30.37
CA GLY A 223 2.32 -13.68 29.13
C GLY A 223 2.75 -12.92 27.87
N VAL A 224 2.14 -13.29 26.73
CA VAL A 224 2.34 -12.65 25.42
C VAL A 224 0.99 -12.07 24.95
N PRO A 225 0.89 -10.76 24.67
CA PRO A 225 -0.39 -10.09 24.40
C PRO A 225 -1.00 -10.38 23.02
N PHE A 226 -0.25 -11.00 22.11
CA PHE A 226 -0.70 -11.38 20.77
C PHE A 226 -0.30 -12.81 20.45
N SER A 227 -1.27 -13.60 20.00
CA SER A 227 -1.09 -14.99 19.56
C SER A 227 -0.48 -15.11 18.17
N CYS A 228 -0.51 -14.03 17.38
CA CYS A 228 0.03 -13.90 16.03
C CYS A 228 0.16 -12.40 15.67
N VAL A 229 1.18 -12.05 14.88
CA VAL A 229 1.30 -10.80 14.13
C VAL A 229 1.11 -11.12 12.64
N ILE A 230 0.29 -10.33 11.94
CA ILE A 230 0.11 -10.40 10.48
C ILE A 230 0.46 -9.05 9.89
N VAL A 231 1.26 -9.02 8.81
CA VAL A 231 1.60 -7.82 8.06
C VAL A 231 1.08 -7.93 6.63
N ASP A 232 0.13 -7.09 6.22
CA ASP A 232 -0.30 -6.95 4.80
C ASP A 232 0.60 -5.92 4.08
N GLU A 233 0.73 -6.07 2.77
CA GLU A 233 1.69 -5.36 1.92
C GLU A 233 3.14 -5.35 2.46
N ALA A 234 3.56 -6.44 3.11
CA ALA A 234 4.88 -6.60 3.75
C ALA A 234 6.10 -6.46 2.80
N GLY A 235 5.89 -6.45 1.49
CA GLY A 235 6.93 -6.13 0.50
C GLY A 235 7.30 -4.64 0.47
N GLN A 236 6.40 -3.76 0.93
CA GLN A 236 6.49 -2.29 0.89
C GLN A 236 6.97 -1.65 2.21
N ALA A 237 7.45 -2.45 3.16
CA ALA A 237 7.92 -1.99 4.48
C ALA A 237 9.42 -2.22 4.63
N CYS A 238 10.14 -1.28 5.23
CA CYS A 238 11.56 -1.52 5.59
C CYS A 238 11.64 -2.68 6.61
N GLU A 239 12.76 -3.39 6.64
CA GLU A 239 12.96 -4.48 7.60
C GLU A 239 12.80 -4.01 9.07
N VAL A 240 13.31 -2.82 9.41
CA VAL A 240 13.19 -2.20 10.74
C VAL A 240 11.72 -1.92 11.12
N GLU A 241 10.88 -1.47 10.18
CA GLU A 241 9.46 -1.28 10.44
C GLU A 241 8.75 -2.61 10.74
N THR A 242 9.15 -3.67 10.01
CA THR A 242 8.60 -5.02 10.17
C THR A 242 8.92 -5.63 11.55
N LEU A 243 10.04 -5.22 12.18
CA LEU A 243 10.39 -5.59 13.55
C LEU A 243 9.55 -4.87 14.62
N THR A 244 8.97 -3.71 14.32
CA THR A 244 8.25 -2.87 15.29
C THR A 244 7.11 -3.61 16.04
N PRO A 245 6.20 -4.37 15.39
CA PRO A 245 5.17 -5.14 16.11
C PRO A 245 5.72 -6.32 16.93
N LEU A 246 6.99 -6.72 16.76
CA LEU A 246 7.57 -7.87 17.46
C LEU A 246 8.07 -7.55 18.87
N ILE A 247 8.17 -6.27 19.26
CA ILE A 247 8.49 -5.85 20.64
C ILE A 247 7.51 -6.45 21.67
N HIS A 248 6.29 -6.75 21.21
CA HIS A 248 5.22 -7.41 21.97
C HIS A 248 5.45 -8.92 22.17
N ARG A 249 6.66 -9.43 21.91
CA ARG A 249 7.12 -10.81 22.19
C ARG A 249 6.32 -11.92 21.47
N CYS A 250 5.65 -11.59 20.38
CA CYS A 250 4.92 -12.58 19.58
C CYS A 250 5.89 -13.50 18.82
N ASN A 251 5.74 -14.81 18.98
CA ASN A 251 6.58 -15.80 18.30
C ASN A 251 6.01 -16.32 16.97
N LYS A 252 4.92 -15.74 16.46
CA LYS A 252 4.27 -16.11 15.19
C LYS A 252 4.08 -14.87 14.33
N LEU A 253 4.72 -14.86 13.16
CA LEU A 253 4.69 -13.76 12.19
C LEU A 253 4.22 -14.28 10.84
N ILE A 254 3.23 -13.62 10.25
CA ILE A 254 2.77 -13.89 8.88
C ILE A 254 3.04 -12.64 8.04
N LEU A 255 3.95 -12.74 7.07
CA LEU A 255 4.24 -11.68 6.10
C LEU A 255 3.46 -11.96 4.81
N VAL A 256 2.59 -11.02 4.42
CA VAL A 256 1.74 -11.13 3.23
C VAL A 256 2.04 -9.94 2.33
N GLY A 257 2.41 -10.20 1.08
CA GLY A 257 2.90 -9.13 0.21
C GLY A 257 3.33 -9.63 -1.17
N ASP A 258 4.05 -8.79 -1.89
CA ASP A 258 4.62 -9.12 -3.18
C ASP A 258 6.01 -8.49 -3.36
N PRO A 259 7.11 -9.24 -3.14
CA PRO A 259 8.47 -8.72 -3.26
C PRO A 259 8.92 -8.49 -4.72
N LYS A 260 8.08 -8.83 -5.72
CA LYS A 260 8.34 -8.51 -7.13
C LYS A 260 7.60 -7.23 -7.59
N GLN A 261 6.87 -6.54 -6.69
CA GLN A 261 6.38 -5.16 -6.86
C GLN A 261 7.31 -4.14 -6.17
N LEU A 262 6.93 -2.86 -6.10
CA LEU A 262 7.76 -1.77 -5.58
C LEU A 262 8.21 -2.00 -4.10
N PRO A 263 9.50 -1.73 -3.79
CA PRO A 263 10.02 -1.74 -2.42
C PRO A 263 9.51 -0.54 -1.59
N PRO A 264 9.74 -0.51 -0.26
CA PRO A 264 9.60 0.71 0.55
C PRO A 264 10.36 1.90 -0.03
N THR A 265 9.75 3.08 0.00
CA THR A 265 10.36 4.33 -0.48
C THR A 265 11.39 4.88 0.51
N VAL A 266 12.66 4.91 0.11
CA VAL A 266 13.77 5.47 0.89
C VAL A 266 14.26 6.76 0.23
N ILE A 267 14.45 7.83 1.02
CA ILE A 267 14.82 9.16 0.52
C ILE A 267 16.34 9.25 0.23
N SER A 268 17.16 8.58 1.05
CA SER A 268 18.61 8.57 0.87
C SER A 268 19.01 7.50 -0.15
N LEU A 269 19.41 7.93 -1.35
CA LEU A 269 19.98 7.04 -2.39
C LEU A 269 21.13 6.20 -1.82
N LYS A 270 21.98 6.80 -0.97
CA LYS A 270 23.10 6.09 -0.35
C LYS A 270 22.66 4.99 0.63
N ALA A 271 21.48 5.12 1.24
CA ALA A 271 20.90 4.04 2.04
C ALA A 271 20.31 2.91 1.15
N GLN A 272 19.79 3.23 -0.04
CA GLN A 272 19.37 2.22 -1.04
C GLN A 272 20.57 1.47 -1.62
N GLU A 273 21.70 2.13 -1.86
CA GLU A 273 22.96 1.46 -2.24
C GLU A 273 23.42 0.43 -1.20
N PHE A 274 23.14 0.67 0.08
CA PHE A 274 23.36 -0.28 1.18
C PHE A 274 22.16 -1.20 1.47
N GLY A 275 21.15 -1.23 0.58
CA GLY A 275 20.02 -2.15 0.65
C GLY A 275 18.94 -1.84 1.69
N TYR A 276 18.88 -0.62 2.22
CA TYR A 276 17.88 -0.24 3.25
C TYR A 276 16.42 -0.25 2.74
N ASP A 277 16.21 -0.23 1.42
CA ASP A 277 14.92 -0.44 0.77
C ASP A 277 14.58 -1.94 0.56
N GLN A 278 15.43 -2.87 0.98
CA GLN A 278 15.08 -4.29 1.01
C GLN A 278 14.11 -4.57 2.18
N SER A 279 12.91 -5.02 1.85
CA SER A 279 11.95 -5.51 2.86
C SER A 279 12.35 -6.88 3.41
N MET A 280 12.04 -7.14 4.67
CA MET A 280 12.26 -8.45 5.31
C MET A 280 11.62 -9.59 4.49
N MET A 281 10.45 -9.33 3.90
CA MET A 281 9.80 -10.30 3.01
C MET A 281 10.63 -10.58 1.77
N ALA A 282 11.16 -9.56 1.09
CA ALA A 282 12.01 -9.74 -0.10
C ALA A 282 13.30 -10.49 0.25
N ARG A 283 13.94 -10.15 1.37
CA ARG A 283 15.16 -10.81 1.84
C ARG A 283 14.94 -12.30 2.13
N PHE A 284 13.87 -12.65 2.86
CA PHE A 284 13.55 -14.05 3.12
C PHE A 284 13.11 -14.80 1.86
N CYS A 285 12.33 -14.17 0.96
CA CYS A 285 11.96 -14.83 -0.30
C CYS A 285 13.21 -15.17 -1.13
N LYS A 286 14.13 -14.21 -1.29
CA LYS A 286 15.40 -14.44 -2.00
C LYS A 286 16.22 -15.58 -1.37
N LEU A 287 16.48 -15.53 -0.07
CA LEU A 287 17.28 -16.55 0.63
C LEU A 287 16.64 -17.95 0.58
N LEU A 288 15.30 -18.04 0.52
CA LEU A 288 14.59 -19.30 0.37
C LEU A 288 14.52 -19.79 -1.08
N GLU A 289 14.49 -18.89 -2.07
CA GLU A 289 14.67 -19.20 -3.49
C GLU A 289 16.10 -19.79 -3.69
N GLU A 290 17.14 -19.11 -3.21
CA GLU A 290 18.56 -19.56 -3.28
C GLU A 290 18.81 -20.91 -2.59
N ASN A 291 18.23 -21.16 -1.40
CA ASN A 291 18.37 -22.44 -0.70
C ASN A 291 17.73 -23.63 -1.42
N VAL A 292 16.73 -23.39 -2.28
CA VAL A 292 16.14 -24.44 -3.13
C VAL A 292 17.02 -24.70 -4.35
N GLU A 293 17.53 -23.64 -5.00
CA GLU A 293 18.44 -23.73 -6.14
C GLU A 293 19.76 -24.45 -5.78
N HIS A 294 20.28 -24.22 -4.57
CA HIS A 294 21.45 -24.94 -4.03
C HIS A 294 21.13 -26.33 -3.44
N ASN A 295 19.92 -26.87 -3.64
CA ASN A 295 19.46 -28.17 -3.12
C ASN A 295 19.51 -28.35 -1.59
N VAL A 296 19.64 -27.26 -0.82
CA VAL A 296 19.64 -27.27 0.66
C VAL A 296 18.21 -27.52 1.21
N SER A 297 17.17 -27.31 0.39
CA SER A 297 15.79 -27.61 0.75
C SER A 297 14.96 -28.05 -0.45
N GLY A 298 14.40 -29.27 -0.40
CA GLY A 298 13.70 -29.87 -1.55
C GLY A 298 12.34 -29.25 -1.93
N ARG A 299 11.86 -28.21 -1.22
CA ARG A 299 10.68 -27.41 -1.56
C ARG A 299 10.81 -25.98 -1.02
N LEU A 300 10.32 -25.01 -1.79
CA LEU A 300 10.24 -23.61 -1.40
C LEU A 300 9.14 -23.40 -0.32
N PRO A 301 9.46 -22.98 0.91
CA PRO A 301 8.48 -22.88 2.00
C PRO A 301 7.72 -21.54 1.97
N ILE A 302 7.21 -21.15 0.80
CA ILE A 302 6.48 -19.90 0.56
C ILE A 302 5.08 -20.24 0.02
N LEU A 303 4.03 -19.72 0.66
CA LEU A 303 2.65 -19.93 0.23
C LEU A 303 2.31 -18.96 -0.92
N GLN A 304 2.52 -19.42 -2.15
CA GLN A 304 2.30 -18.62 -3.36
C GLN A 304 0.83 -18.68 -3.82
N LEU A 305 0.18 -17.51 -3.90
CA LEU A 305 -1.17 -17.37 -4.44
C LEU A 305 -1.10 -17.30 -5.97
N ASN A 306 -1.56 -18.35 -6.66
CA ASN A 306 -1.37 -18.52 -8.11
C ASN A 306 -2.58 -18.15 -8.98
N MET A 307 -3.73 -17.80 -8.38
CA MET A 307 -4.98 -17.50 -9.08
C MET A 307 -5.34 -16.01 -8.94
N GLN A 308 -5.55 -15.30 -10.05
CA GLN A 308 -5.84 -13.86 -10.07
C GLN A 308 -7.27 -13.53 -10.52
N TYR A 309 -7.84 -12.50 -9.90
CA TYR A 309 -9.24 -12.08 -10.00
C TYR A 309 -9.40 -10.61 -10.47
N ARG A 310 -8.36 -10.05 -11.12
CA ARG A 310 -8.29 -8.63 -11.55
C ARG A 310 -8.34 -8.49 -13.07
N MET A 311 -7.34 -9.04 -13.75
CA MET A 311 -6.91 -8.66 -15.11
C MET A 311 -7.53 -9.57 -16.20
N HIS A 312 -7.69 -9.03 -17.41
CA HIS A 312 -7.92 -9.80 -18.63
C HIS A 312 -6.74 -10.78 -18.86
N PRO A 313 -6.96 -11.99 -19.40
CA PRO A 313 -5.88 -12.94 -19.73
C PRO A 313 -4.70 -12.32 -20.48
N ASP A 314 -4.94 -11.56 -21.55
CA ASP A 314 -3.88 -10.91 -22.35
C ASP A 314 -3.06 -9.83 -21.61
N ILE A 315 -3.62 -9.25 -20.55
CA ILE A 315 -2.89 -8.34 -19.65
C ILE A 315 -2.08 -9.17 -18.64
N CYS A 316 -2.65 -10.26 -18.14
CA CYS A 316 -2.02 -11.18 -17.19
C CYS A 316 -0.85 -11.98 -17.80
N LEU A 317 -0.87 -12.22 -19.12
CA LEU A 317 0.04 -13.13 -19.81
C LEU A 317 1.52 -12.74 -19.68
N PHE A 318 1.90 -11.50 -20.01
CA PHE A 318 3.30 -11.06 -19.91
C PHE A 318 3.81 -11.02 -18.46
N PRO A 319 3.09 -10.41 -17.47
CA PRO A 319 3.48 -10.48 -16.06
C PRO A 319 3.63 -11.91 -15.55
N SER A 320 2.69 -12.81 -15.88
CA SER A 320 2.77 -14.23 -15.51
C SER A 320 4.04 -14.87 -16.06
N ASN A 321 4.28 -14.72 -17.37
CA ASN A 321 5.41 -15.35 -18.04
C ASN A 321 6.77 -14.81 -17.62
N TYR A 322 6.90 -13.49 -17.45
CA TYR A 322 8.19 -12.80 -17.29
C TYR A 322 8.55 -12.47 -15.84
N VAL A 323 7.56 -12.16 -14.99
CA VAL A 323 7.79 -11.71 -13.59
C VAL A 323 7.46 -12.80 -12.57
N TYR A 324 6.54 -13.70 -12.89
CA TYR A 324 6.04 -14.74 -11.99
C TYR A 324 6.22 -16.18 -12.55
N SER A 325 7.21 -16.41 -13.41
CA SER A 325 7.63 -17.75 -13.88
C SER A 325 6.49 -18.67 -14.34
N LYS A 326 5.53 -18.11 -15.09
CA LYS A 326 4.31 -18.77 -15.62
C LYS A 326 3.34 -19.30 -14.55
N SER A 327 3.48 -18.88 -13.28
CA SER A 327 2.66 -19.39 -12.18
C SER A 327 1.25 -18.82 -12.16
N LEU A 328 1.05 -17.59 -12.66
CA LEU A 328 -0.17 -16.81 -12.46
C LEU A 328 -1.24 -17.16 -13.49
N ARG A 329 -2.43 -17.58 -13.01
CA ARG A 329 -3.58 -18.01 -13.81
C ARG A 329 -4.79 -17.12 -13.56
N THR A 330 -5.60 -16.85 -14.58
CA THR A 330 -6.86 -16.12 -14.43
C THR A 330 -7.97 -17.04 -13.92
N ASN A 331 -8.78 -16.56 -12.98
CA ASN A 331 -9.98 -17.27 -12.55
C ASN A 331 -11.04 -17.27 -13.67
N ARG A 332 -11.65 -18.43 -13.97
CA ARG A 332 -12.64 -18.59 -15.07
C ARG A 332 -13.77 -17.56 -15.06
N VAL A 333 -14.35 -17.24 -13.90
CA VAL A 333 -15.44 -16.25 -13.80
C VAL A 333 -14.91 -14.84 -14.09
N THR A 334 -13.69 -14.52 -13.63
CA THR A 334 -13.00 -13.27 -13.97
C THR A 334 -12.72 -13.18 -15.47
N GLU A 335 -12.22 -14.26 -16.08
CA GLU A 335 -11.97 -14.37 -17.51
C GLU A 335 -13.23 -14.11 -18.34
N THR A 336 -14.34 -14.81 -18.07
CA THR A 336 -15.63 -14.57 -18.74
C THR A 336 -16.07 -13.11 -18.65
N ILE A 337 -15.97 -12.50 -17.48
CA ILE A 337 -16.35 -11.09 -17.28
C ILE A 337 -15.41 -10.14 -18.06
N ARG A 338 -14.10 -10.38 -18.09
CA ARG A 338 -13.14 -9.50 -18.79
C ARG A 338 -13.21 -9.64 -20.30
N CYS A 339 -13.38 -10.85 -20.83
CA CYS A 339 -13.45 -11.09 -22.27
C CYS A 339 -14.75 -10.55 -22.90
N SER A 340 -15.80 -10.32 -22.10
CA SER A 340 -17.12 -9.82 -22.50
C SER A 340 -17.09 -8.75 -23.60
N SER A 341 -17.96 -8.92 -24.60
CA SER A 341 -18.16 -8.00 -25.72
C SER A 341 -18.80 -6.67 -25.31
N GLU A 342 -19.38 -6.58 -24.10
CA GLU A 342 -19.87 -5.33 -23.52
C GLU A 342 -18.76 -4.28 -23.39
N TRP A 343 -17.54 -4.73 -23.08
CA TRP A 343 -16.35 -3.89 -23.09
C TRP A 343 -15.80 -3.84 -24.52
N PRO A 344 -15.97 -2.73 -25.26
CA PRO A 344 -15.77 -2.69 -26.71
C PRO A 344 -14.30 -2.45 -27.10
N PHE A 345 -13.39 -2.41 -26.12
CA PHE A 345 -12.00 -2.05 -26.32
C PHE A 345 -11.07 -3.27 -26.17
N GLN A 346 -9.98 -3.29 -26.96
CA GLN A 346 -8.96 -4.31 -26.95
C GLN A 346 -8.28 -4.40 -25.56
N PRO A 347 -7.87 -5.60 -25.11
CA PRO A 347 -7.38 -5.78 -23.76
C PRO A 347 -5.93 -5.33 -23.56
N TYR A 348 -5.09 -5.44 -24.59
CA TYR A 348 -3.66 -5.13 -24.50
C TYR A 348 -3.16 -4.58 -25.84
N LEU A 349 -2.62 -3.35 -25.85
CA LEU A 349 -1.97 -2.74 -27.02
C LEU A 349 -0.76 -1.90 -26.60
N VAL A 350 0.23 -1.84 -27.48
CA VAL A 350 1.43 -0.99 -27.36
C VAL A 350 1.49 -0.05 -28.55
N PHE A 351 1.53 1.26 -28.31
CA PHE A 351 1.66 2.30 -29.32
C PHE A 351 3.12 2.73 -29.44
N ASP A 352 3.69 2.50 -30.62
CA ASP A 352 5.01 2.99 -31.01
C ASP A 352 4.89 4.44 -31.49
N VAL A 353 5.14 5.37 -30.56
CA VAL A 353 5.11 6.81 -30.80
C VAL A 353 6.46 7.21 -31.40
N GLY A 354 6.66 6.80 -32.66
CA GLY A 354 7.93 6.90 -33.39
C GLY A 354 8.40 8.33 -33.66
N ASP A 355 7.53 9.32 -33.50
CA ASP A 355 7.79 10.75 -33.60
C ASP A 355 7.81 11.47 -32.24
N GLY A 356 7.78 10.70 -31.14
CA GLY A 356 7.89 11.23 -29.79
C GLY A 356 9.25 11.85 -29.52
N LEU A 357 9.24 13.00 -28.83
CA LEU A 357 10.46 13.71 -28.45
C LEU A 357 10.41 14.02 -26.95
N GLU A 358 11.41 13.55 -26.21
CA GLU A 358 11.56 13.91 -24.80
C GLU A 358 12.08 15.34 -24.66
N ARG A 359 11.47 16.10 -23.74
CA ARG A 359 11.94 17.42 -23.31
C ARG A 359 12.11 17.42 -21.80
N ARG A 360 13.23 17.95 -21.33
CA ARG A 360 13.48 18.12 -19.89
C ARG A 360 12.66 19.31 -19.38
N ASP A 361 11.99 19.11 -18.25
CA ASP A 361 11.27 20.12 -17.49
C ASP A 361 11.78 20.06 -16.05
N ASN A 362 12.64 21.01 -15.68
CA ASN A 362 13.38 21.00 -14.42
C ASN A 362 14.07 19.64 -14.21
N ASP A 363 13.81 18.93 -13.10
CA ASP A 363 14.36 17.59 -12.83
C ASP A 363 13.42 16.44 -13.26
N SER A 364 12.63 16.68 -14.31
CA SER A 364 11.69 15.72 -14.87
C SER A 364 11.65 15.77 -16.40
N TYR A 365 10.83 14.90 -16.99
CA TYR A 365 10.73 14.75 -18.44
C TYR A 365 9.27 14.81 -18.90
N VAL A 366 9.07 15.29 -20.12
CA VAL A 366 7.78 15.47 -20.80
C VAL A 366 7.91 14.99 -22.25
N ASN A 367 6.86 14.37 -22.79
CA ASN A 367 6.75 13.96 -24.19
C ASN A 367 5.35 14.33 -24.68
N VAL A 368 5.24 15.35 -25.53
CA VAL A 368 3.96 15.97 -25.93
C VAL A 368 3.18 15.09 -26.90
N GLN A 369 3.88 14.33 -27.74
CA GLN A 369 3.32 13.37 -28.68
C GLN A 369 2.56 12.27 -27.94
N GLU A 370 3.14 11.70 -26.88
CA GLU A 370 2.42 10.77 -26.01
C GLU A 370 1.16 11.43 -25.38
N ILE A 371 1.22 12.71 -24.98
CA ILE A 371 0.05 13.43 -24.45
C ILE A 371 -1.05 13.56 -25.51
N LYS A 372 -0.72 13.92 -26.76
CA LYS A 372 -1.69 13.99 -27.85
C LYS A 372 -2.40 12.64 -28.06
N VAL A 373 -1.65 11.53 -28.05
CA VAL A 373 -2.21 10.17 -28.15
C VAL A 373 -3.11 9.85 -26.94
N VAL A 374 -2.72 10.22 -25.71
CA VAL A 374 -3.59 10.10 -24.52
C VAL A 374 -4.92 10.84 -24.73
N ILE A 375 -4.91 12.08 -25.23
CA ILE A 375 -6.13 12.86 -25.46
C ILE A 375 -7.05 12.18 -26.49
N GLU A 376 -6.53 11.72 -27.64
CA GLU A 376 -7.36 11.02 -28.63
C GLU A 376 -7.94 9.70 -28.10
N LEU A 377 -7.17 8.94 -27.31
CA LEU A 377 -7.65 7.74 -26.63
C LEU A 377 -8.77 8.06 -25.63
N ILE A 378 -8.63 9.11 -24.82
CA ILE A 378 -9.65 9.54 -23.85
C ILE A 378 -10.93 10.06 -24.55
N ARG A 379 -10.80 10.81 -25.66
CA ARG A 379 -11.94 11.20 -26.50
C ARG A 379 -12.70 9.96 -26.98
N LEU A 380 -12.01 8.98 -27.56
CA LEU A 380 -12.65 7.77 -28.08
C LEU A 380 -13.29 6.88 -26.99
N LEU A 381 -12.65 6.75 -25.82
CA LEU A 381 -13.20 6.02 -24.68
C LEU A 381 -14.55 6.64 -24.24
N LYS A 382 -14.58 7.98 -24.10
CA LYS A 382 -15.77 8.77 -23.76
C LYS A 382 -16.90 8.63 -24.80
N ASP A 383 -16.55 8.70 -26.09
CA ASP A 383 -17.51 8.63 -27.19
C ASP A 383 -18.19 7.25 -27.30
N LYS A 384 -17.50 6.17 -26.93
CA LYS A 384 -17.97 4.79 -27.08
C LYS A 384 -18.62 4.19 -25.83
N ARG A 385 -18.31 4.68 -24.64
CA ARG A 385 -18.98 4.29 -23.37
C ARG A 385 -19.31 5.53 -22.55
N LYS A 386 -20.52 6.08 -22.75
CA LYS A 386 -21.02 7.26 -22.00
C LYS A 386 -21.15 7.03 -20.48
N ASP A 387 -21.13 5.77 -20.06
CA ASP A 387 -21.16 5.29 -18.68
C ASP A 387 -19.77 5.13 -18.05
N VAL A 388 -18.67 5.32 -18.80
CA VAL A 388 -17.31 5.37 -18.25
C VAL A 388 -17.17 6.64 -17.44
N THR A 389 -17.47 6.52 -16.15
CA THR A 389 -17.25 7.59 -15.17
C THR A 389 -15.76 7.84 -14.97
N PHE A 390 -15.46 9.05 -14.49
CA PHE A 390 -14.17 9.57 -14.05
C PHE A 390 -13.31 8.58 -13.22
N ARG A 391 -13.94 7.60 -12.55
CA ARG A 391 -13.28 6.63 -11.68
C ARG A 391 -12.76 5.39 -12.40
N ASN A 392 -13.15 5.14 -13.66
CA ASN A 392 -12.90 3.86 -14.34
C ASN A 392 -11.66 3.88 -15.27
N VAL A 393 -11.14 5.06 -15.61
CA VAL A 393 -9.88 5.23 -16.36
C VAL A 393 -8.78 5.78 -15.44
N GLY A 394 -7.55 5.33 -15.64
CA GLY A 394 -6.36 5.94 -15.06
C GLY A 394 -5.26 6.12 -16.09
N ILE A 395 -4.46 7.17 -15.93
CA ILE A 395 -3.28 7.45 -16.76
C ILE A 395 -2.05 7.44 -15.84
N ILE A 396 -1.09 6.59 -16.16
CA ILE A 396 0.08 6.32 -15.31
C ILE A 396 1.34 6.75 -16.04
N THR A 397 2.20 7.50 -15.35
CA THR A 397 3.49 7.95 -15.88
C THR A 397 4.63 7.71 -14.90
N HIS A 398 5.86 7.73 -15.40
CA HIS A 398 7.06 7.67 -14.55
C HIS A 398 7.54 9.07 -14.12
N TYR A 399 7.01 10.16 -14.71
CA TYR A 399 7.57 11.51 -14.56
C TYR A 399 6.52 12.53 -14.07
N LYS A 400 6.91 13.32 -13.06
CA LYS A 400 6.01 14.30 -12.42
C LYS A 400 5.58 15.41 -13.39
N ALA A 401 6.48 15.89 -14.25
CA ALA A 401 6.12 16.90 -15.25
C ALA A 401 5.10 16.37 -16.26
N GLN A 402 5.29 15.16 -16.80
CA GLN A 402 4.31 14.51 -17.67
C GLN A 402 2.94 14.37 -16.98
N LYS A 403 2.87 14.00 -15.68
CA LYS A 403 1.61 13.98 -14.91
C LYS A 403 0.92 15.35 -14.96
N MET A 404 1.65 16.41 -14.62
CA MET A 404 1.09 17.77 -14.57
C MET A 404 0.62 18.27 -15.93
N MET A 405 1.35 17.95 -17.01
CA MET A 405 0.97 18.38 -18.36
C MET A 405 -0.22 17.57 -18.93
N ILE A 406 -0.29 16.25 -18.67
CA ILE A 406 -1.47 15.45 -19.01
C ILE A 406 -2.71 15.99 -18.28
N GLN A 407 -2.61 16.26 -16.97
CA GLN A 407 -3.72 16.82 -16.20
C GLN A 407 -4.18 18.17 -16.78
N LYS A 408 -3.24 19.09 -17.06
CA LYS A 408 -3.53 20.40 -17.65
C LYS A 408 -4.26 20.30 -19.00
N GLU A 409 -3.82 19.43 -19.90
CA GLU A 409 -4.47 19.28 -21.21
C GLU A 409 -5.82 18.56 -21.10
N LEU A 410 -6.00 17.61 -20.18
CA LEU A 410 -7.31 17.02 -19.87
C LEU A 410 -8.30 18.06 -19.32
N ASP A 411 -7.86 18.92 -18.40
CA ASP A 411 -8.71 19.94 -17.80
C ASP A 411 -9.13 21.01 -18.81
N LYS A 412 -8.23 21.35 -19.75
CA LYS A 412 -8.49 22.23 -20.90
C LYS A 412 -9.46 21.60 -21.91
N GLU A 413 -9.21 20.37 -22.34
CA GLU A 413 -10.01 19.67 -23.37
C GLU A 413 -11.41 19.25 -22.88
N PHE A 414 -11.58 19.09 -21.57
CA PHE A 414 -12.80 18.54 -20.97
C PHE A 414 -13.37 19.40 -19.83
N GLU A 415 -13.11 20.70 -19.84
CA GLU A 415 -13.75 21.70 -18.96
C GLU A 415 -13.62 21.36 -17.46
N GLY A 416 -12.44 20.87 -17.05
CA GLY A 416 -12.15 20.45 -15.67
C GLY A 416 -12.95 19.24 -15.17
N LYS A 417 -13.68 18.52 -16.05
CA LYS A 417 -14.57 17.41 -15.64
C LYS A 417 -13.82 16.16 -15.17
N GLY A 418 -12.50 16.05 -15.40
CA GLY A 418 -11.65 15.03 -14.78
C GLY A 418 -11.81 13.60 -15.32
N LEU A 419 -11.88 13.42 -16.65
CA LEU A 419 -12.17 12.13 -17.34
C LEU A 419 -11.31 10.93 -16.96
N ALA A 420 -10.10 11.13 -16.43
CA ALA A 420 -9.24 10.05 -15.96
C ALA A 420 -8.40 10.48 -14.76
N GLU A 421 -8.06 9.51 -13.91
CA GLU A 421 -7.17 9.73 -12.76
C GLU A 421 -5.70 9.64 -13.19
N VAL A 422 -5.01 10.79 -13.25
CA VAL A 422 -3.59 10.86 -13.65
C VAL A 422 -2.68 10.74 -12.43
N ASP A 423 -1.71 9.82 -12.44
CA ASP A 423 -0.69 9.76 -11.38
C ASP A 423 0.65 9.15 -11.80
N THR A 424 1.64 9.19 -10.90
CA THR A 424 2.90 8.44 -11.08
C THR A 424 2.73 6.96 -10.74
N VAL A 425 3.53 6.06 -11.31
CA VAL A 425 3.54 4.61 -11.02
C VAL A 425 3.56 4.34 -9.51
N ASP A 426 4.52 4.95 -8.82
CA ASP A 426 4.76 4.79 -7.38
C ASP A 426 3.55 5.26 -6.56
N ALA A 427 2.91 6.36 -6.94
CA ALA A 427 1.67 6.81 -6.30
C ALA A 427 0.46 5.90 -6.64
N PHE A 428 0.41 5.29 -7.83
CA PHE A 428 -0.68 4.40 -8.27
C PHE A 428 -0.60 2.98 -7.68
N GLN A 429 0.34 2.74 -6.75
CA GLN A 429 0.39 1.50 -5.98
C GLN A 429 -0.90 1.27 -5.18
N GLY A 430 -1.27 -0.01 -4.98
CA GLY A 430 -2.56 -0.43 -4.41
C GLY A 430 -3.79 -0.24 -5.32
N ARG A 431 -3.87 0.88 -6.06
CA ARG A 431 -5.00 1.25 -6.95
C ARG A 431 -5.17 0.27 -8.13
N GLN A 432 -6.34 0.36 -8.78
CA GLN A 432 -6.70 -0.38 -9.99
C GLN A 432 -7.81 0.34 -10.77
N LYS A 433 -7.87 0.17 -12.09
CA LYS A 433 -8.86 0.80 -12.99
C LYS A 433 -9.35 -0.18 -14.04
N ASP A 434 -10.42 0.16 -14.75
CA ASP A 434 -10.96 -0.66 -15.83
C ASP A 434 -10.14 -0.52 -17.11
N CYS A 435 -9.80 0.72 -17.48
CA CYS A 435 -8.78 1.04 -18.46
C CYS A 435 -7.57 1.72 -17.80
N ILE A 436 -6.35 1.35 -18.22
CA ILE A 436 -5.11 2.07 -17.91
C ILE A 436 -4.41 2.47 -19.20
N ILE A 437 -3.94 3.72 -19.26
CA ILE A 437 -2.99 4.20 -20.25
C ILE A 437 -1.65 4.44 -19.53
N VAL A 438 -0.55 3.88 -20.02
CA VAL A 438 0.81 4.10 -19.49
C VAL A 438 1.59 4.97 -20.48
N THR A 439 2.14 6.10 -20.02
CA THR A 439 3.06 6.94 -20.81
C THR A 439 4.49 6.69 -20.36
N CYS A 440 5.37 6.29 -21.27
CA CYS A 440 6.77 5.99 -20.97
C CYS A 440 7.66 7.24 -21.02
N VAL A 441 7.30 8.26 -21.80
CA VAL A 441 7.97 9.56 -21.97
C VAL A 441 9.32 9.50 -22.70
N ARG A 442 10.22 8.58 -22.32
CA ARG A 442 11.60 8.57 -22.83
C ARG A 442 11.65 8.20 -24.32
N ALA A 443 12.35 9.04 -25.07
CA ALA A 443 12.48 9.02 -26.53
C ALA A 443 13.85 9.61 -26.97
N ASN A 444 14.92 9.26 -26.25
CA ASN A 444 16.28 9.65 -26.62
C ASN A 444 16.79 8.84 -27.81
N THR A 445 17.43 9.51 -28.78
CA THR A 445 18.05 8.92 -29.96
C THR A 445 19.54 8.60 -29.79
N VAL A 446 20.17 9.15 -28.73
CA VAL A 446 21.55 8.87 -28.33
C VAL A 446 21.53 7.84 -27.20
N GLN A 447 22.51 6.92 -27.17
CA GLN A 447 22.62 5.91 -26.11
C GLN A 447 22.65 6.56 -24.72
N GLY A 448 21.73 6.14 -23.84
CA GLY A 448 21.64 6.66 -22.48
C GLY A 448 20.57 5.94 -21.66
N SER A 449 20.75 5.92 -20.34
CA SER A 449 19.82 5.21 -19.46
C SER A 449 18.40 5.78 -19.53
N ILE A 450 17.42 4.89 -19.69
CA ILE A 450 16.00 5.24 -19.57
C ILE A 450 15.60 5.66 -18.14
N GLY A 451 16.49 5.52 -17.16
CA GLY A 451 16.32 6.03 -15.80
C GLY A 451 15.27 5.25 -15.00
N PHE A 452 14.33 5.96 -14.37
CA PHE A 452 13.29 5.36 -13.51
C PHE A 452 12.47 4.24 -14.17
N LEU A 453 12.31 4.26 -15.49
CA LEU A 453 11.68 3.18 -16.28
C LEU A 453 12.38 1.82 -16.17
N ALA A 454 13.69 1.78 -15.88
CA ALA A 454 14.49 0.55 -15.90
C ALA A 454 14.14 -0.45 -14.78
N SER A 455 13.36 -0.03 -13.77
CA SER A 455 12.93 -0.89 -12.67
C SER A 455 11.85 -1.88 -13.11
N LEU A 456 12.16 -3.17 -13.03
CA LEU A 456 11.19 -4.27 -13.22
C LEU A 456 9.98 -4.13 -12.28
N GLN A 457 10.21 -3.65 -11.05
CA GLN A 457 9.16 -3.42 -10.06
C GLN A 457 8.18 -2.33 -10.50
N ARG A 458 8.68 -1.20 -11.04
CA ARG A 458 7.82 -0.14 -11.60
C ARG A 458 7.05 -0.61 -12.82
N LEU A 459 7.73 -1.28 -13.75
CA LEU A 459 7.10 -1.89 -14.92
C LEU A 459 5.95 -2.84 -14.50
N ASN A 460 6.23 -3.77 -13.59
CA ASN A 460 5.26 -4.73 -13.07
C ASN A 460 4.09 -4.06 -12.34
N VAL A 461 4.33 -3.03 -11.51
CA VAL A 461 3.25 -2.24 -10.91
C VAL A 461 2.38 -1.63 -12.01
N ALA A 462 2.95 -0.87 -12.95
CA ALA A 462 2.22 -0.15 -13.98
C ALA A 462 1.30 -1.05 -14.82
N ILE A 463 1.83 -2.13 -15.38
CA ILE A 463 1.09 -3.03 -16.29
C ILE A 463 0.02 -3.87 -15.57
N THR A 464 0.07 -3.98 -14.23
CA THR A 464 -0.89 -4.78 -13.46
C THR A 464 -1.96 -3.94 -12.74
N ARG A 465 -2.11 -2.65 -13.09
CA ARG A 465 -3.17 -1.77 -12.58
C ARG A 465 -4.51 -1.91 -13.33
N ALA A 466 -4.49 -2.42 -14.56
CA ALA A 466 -5.68 -2.57 -15.40
C ALA A 466 -6.56 -3.76 -15.00
N LYS A 467 -7.86 -3.69 -15.32
CA LYS A 467 -8.81 -4.82 -15.24
C LYS A 467 -9.19 -5.33 -16.62
N TYR A 468 -9.60 -4.46 -17.54
CA TYR A 468 -10.09 -4.83 -18.88
C TYR A 468 -9.13 -4.44 -20.00
N SER A 469 -8.62 -3.19 -20.02
CA SER A 469 -7.72 -2.69 -21.07
C SER A 469 -6.46 -2.05 -20.50
N LEU A 470 -5.32 -2.37 -21.12
CA LEU A 470 -4.02 -1.73 -20.90
C LEU A 470 -3.47 -1.23 -22.24
N PHE A 471 -3.23 0.08 -22.34
CA PHE A 471 -2.57 0.71 -23.48
C PHE A 471 -1.24 1.31 -23.03
N ILE A 472 -0.15 0.96 -23.68
CA ILE A 472 1.20 1.44 -23.34
C ILE A 472 1.68 2.33 -24.48
N LEU A 473 2.11 3.56 -24.20
CA LEU A 473 2.59 4.54 -25.18
C LEU A 473 4.07 4.81 -24.93
N GLY A 474 4.87 4.82 -26.00
CA GLY A 474 6.28 5.21 -25.92
C GLY A 474 7.03 5.07 -27.24
N HIS A 475 8.22 5.64 -27.32
CA HIS A 475 9.12 5.48 -28.46
C HIS A 475 9.87 4.15 -28.34
N LEU A 476 9.43 3.10 -29.05
CA LEU A 476 9.86 1.73 -28.74
C LEU A 476 11.36 1.49 -28.93
N ARG A 477 11.99 2.19 -29.88
CA ARG A 477 13.42 2.08 -30.14
C ARG A 477 14.27 2.42 -28.90
N THR A 478 13.92 3.47 -28.13
CA THR A 478 14.62 3.83 -26.89
C THR A 478 14.29 2.85 -25.75
N LEU A 479 13.07 2.32 -25.71
CA LEU A 479 12.66 1.38 -24.67
C LEU A 479 13.33 0.00 -24.83
N MET A 480 13.63 -0.43 -26.06
CA MET A 480 14.32 -1.69 -26.33
C MET A 480 15.77 -1.75 -25.83
N ASP A 481 16.39 -0.61 -25.51
CA ASP A 481 17.72 -0.56 -24.87
C ASP A 481 17.71 -1.14 -23.44
N ASN A 482 16.55 -1.24 -22.78
CA ASN A 482 16.40 -1.91 -21.49
C ASN A 482 15.86 -3.34 -21.64
N GLN A 483 16.51 -4.30 -20.97
CA GLN A 483 16.15 -5.71 -21.00
C GLN A 483 14.65 -5.99 -20.75
N HIS A 484 14.05 -5.39 -19.72
CA HIS A 484 12.67 -5.71 -19.32
C HIS A 484 11.64 -5.15 -20.31
N TRP A 485 11.88 -3.93 -20.80
CA TRP A 485 11.05 -3.31 -21.83
C TRP A 485 11.21 -4.01 -23.19
N ASN A 486 12.41 -4.43 -23.56
CA ASN A 486 12.67 -5.22 -24.77
C ASN A 486 11.87 -6.54 -24.74
N HIS A 487 11.85 -7.27 -23.62
CA HIS A 487 11.02 -8.48 -23.46
C HIS A 487 9.52 -8.19 -23.60
N LEU A 488 9.02 -7.07 -23.05
CA LEU A 488 7.62 -6.66 -23.22
C LEU A 488 7.29 -6.34 -24.69
N ILE A 489 8.19 -5.64 -25.39
CA ILE A 489 8.01 -5.22 -26.78
C ILE A 489 8.06 -6.43 -27.71
N GLN A 490 8.99 -7.37 -27.50
CA GLN A 490 9.03 -8.65 -28.22
C GLN A 490 7.79 -9.52 -27.96
N ASP A 491 7.19 -9.44 -26.76
CA ASP A 491 5.92 -10.11 -26.46
C ASP A 491 4.73 -9.46 -27.16
N ALA A 492 4.64 -8.13 -27.14
CA ALA A 492 3.64 -7.38 -27.90
C ALA A 492 3.76 -7.63 -29.41
N GLN A 493 4.97 -7.68 -29.96
CA GLN A 493 5.24 -7.96 -31.37
C GLN A 493 4.80 -9.36 -31.77
N ARG A 494 5.16 -10.39 -30.98
CA ARG A 494 4.71 -11.79 -31.21
C ARG A 494 3.20 -11.96 -31.12
N ARG A 495 2.51 -11.08 -30.37
CA ARG A 495 1.03 -11.05 -30.27
C ARG A 495 0.35 -10.12 -31.27
N GLY A 496 1.08 -9.48 -32.19
CA GLY A 496 0.51 -8.51 -33.14
C GLY A 496 -0.08 -7.24 -32.49
N ALA A 497 0.27 -6.97 -31.23
CA ALA A 497 -0.35 -5.94 -30.39
C ALA A 497 0.33 -4.56 -30.48
N ILE A 498 1.20 -4.35 -31.48
CA ILE A 498 1.92 -3.08 -31.69
C ILE A 498 1.21 -2.25 -32.76
N ILE A 499 0.84 -1.02 -32.40
CA ILE A 499 0.33 0.01 -33.31
C ILE A 499 1.44 1.05 -33.52
N LYS A 500 1.98 1.13 -34.74
CA LYS A 500 2.83 2.26 -35.14
C LYS A 500 1.97 3.50 -35.36
N THR A 501 2.40 4.64 -34.83
CA THR A 501 1.62 5.89 -34.86
C THR A 501 2.50 7.12 -35.03
N CYS A 502 1.92 8.20 -35.57
CA CYS A 502 2.56 9.51 -35.77
C CYS A 502 1.50 10.62 -35.84
N ASP A 503 1.90 11.88 -35.67
CA ASP A 503 1.04 13.04 -35.37
C ASP A 503 -0.14 13.24 -36.33
N LYS A 504 0.08 12.93 -37.61
CA LYS A 504 -0.95 13.02 -38.67
C LYS A 504 -2.05 11.96 -38.51
N ASN A 505 -1.77 10.87 -37.82
CA ASN A 505 -2.58 9.66 -37.76
C ASN A 505 -3.14 9.33 -36.36
N TYR A 506 -2.70 10.00 -35.28
CA TYR A 506 -3.09 9.66 -33.89
C TYR A 506 -4.58 9.40 -33.69
N ARG A 507 -5.47 10.22 -34.28
CA ARG A 507 -6.93 10.05 -34.19
C ARG A 507 -7.45 8.81 -34.92
N HIS A 508 -6.83 8.42 -36.03
CA HIS A 508 -7.13 7.15 -36.73
C HIS A 508 -6.55 5.96 -35.94
N ASP A 509 -5.31 6.05 -35.48
CA ASP A 509 -4.64 4.99 -34.74
C ASP A 509 -5.32 4.70 -33.40
N ALA A 510 -5.87 5.72 -32.73
CA ALA A 510 -6.73 5.54 -31.56
C ALA A 510 -7.93 4.63 -31.86
N THR A 511 -8.53 4.67 -33.06
CA THR A 511 -9.67 3.78 -33.40
C THR A 511 -9.33 2.29 -33.38
N LYS A 512 -8.03 1.94 -33.49
CA LYS A 512 -7.55 0.56 -33.43
C LYS A 512 -7.65 -0.06 -32.03
N ILE A 513 -7.96 0.73 -30.99
CA ILE A 513 -8.31 0.16 -29.68
C ILE A 513 -9.67 -0.53 -29.65
N LEU A 514 -10.49 -0.43 -30.69
CA LEU A 514 -11.80 -1.09 -30.71
C LEU A 514 -11.63 -2.59 -30.99
N LYS A 515 -12.38 -3.42 -30.27
CA LYS A 515 -12.61 -4.81 -30.67
C LYS A 515 -13.25 -4.80 -32.05
N LEU A 516 -12.68 -5.54 -33.00
CA LEU A 516 -13.34 -5.78 -34.28
C LEU A 516 -14.69 -6.43 -33.98
N LYS A 517 -15.78 -5.87 -34.51
CA LYS A 517 -17.08 -6.57 -34.46
C LYS A 517 -16.89 -7.91 -35.18
N PRO A 518 -17.38 -9.04 -34.62
CA PRO A 518 -17.42 -10.28 -35.39
C PRO A 518 -18.30 -10.03 -36.62
N THR A 519 -17.69 -9.99 -37.79
CA THR A 519 -18.41 -9.97 -39.05
C THR A 519 -19.22 -11.25 -39.11
N LEU A 520 -20.55 -11.14 -39.21
CA LEU A 520 -21.41 -12.30 -39.44
C LEU A 520 -20.95 -12.98 -40.73
N GLN A 521 -20.28 -14.13 -40.59
CA GLN A 521 -19.92 -14.96 -41.73
C GLN A 521 -21.21 -15.46 -42.37
N ARG A 522 -21.58 -14.84 -43.48
CA ARG A 522 -22.71 -15.24 -44.31
C ARG A 522 -22.42 -16.65 -44.81
N SER A 523 -23.14 -17.64 -44.29
CA SER A 523 -22.88 -19.07 -44.50
C SER A 523 -23.08 -19.47 -45.96
N LEU A 524 -21.97 -19.60 -46.71
CA LEU A 524 -21.95 -20.12 -48.07
C LEU A 524 -22.08 -21.65 -48.08
N THR A 525 -23.27 -22.15 -47.70
CA THR A 525 -23.56 -23.60 -47.66
C THR A 525 -25.04 -23.91 -47.88
N HIS A 526 -25.55 -23.65 -49.10
CA HIS A 526 -26.68 -24.40 -49.67
C HIS A 526 -26.62 -24.37 -51.22
N PRO A 527 -26.66 -25.53 -51.91
CA PRO A 527 -27.02 -25.57 -53.33
C PRO A 527 -28.52 -25.32 -53.52
N PRO A 528 -28.99 -24.92 -54.72
CA PRO A 528 -30.39 -24.55 -54.94
C PRO A 528 -31.32 -25.77 -54.86
N ALA A 529 -32.25 -25.74 -53.90
CA ALA A 529 -33.43 -26.61 -53.92
C ALA A 529 -34.51 -26.02 -54.85
N LEU A 530 -35.31 -26.90 -55.45
CA LEU A 530 -36.35 -26.55 -56.43
C LEU A 530 -37.46 -25.68 -55.81
N ALA A 531 -38.05 -24.82 -56.63
CA ALA A 531 -39.20 -24.03 -56.24
C ALA A 531 -40.47 -24.88 -56.10
N LEU A 532 -41.29 -24.58 -55.10
CA LEU A 532 -42.73 -24.80 -55.13
C LEU A 532 -43.43 -23.63 -54.41
N GLU A 533 -44.68 -23.36 -54.79
CA GLU A 533 -45.40 -22.13 -54.44
C GLU A 533 -46.14 -22.23 -53.09
N GLY A 534 -46.34 -21.10 -52.39
CA GLY A 534 -46.94 -21.10 -51.05
C GLY A 534 -47.19 -19.71 -50.45
N PHE A 535 -48.26 -19.07 -50.91
CA PHE A 535 -48.94 -17.85 -50.40
C PHE A 535 -48.52 -17.26 -49.03
N SER A 536 -48.25 -15.95 -49.02
CA SER A 536 -48.57 -15.06 -47.88
C SER A 536 -50.04 -14.63 -47.96
N PRO A 537 -50.72 -14.29 -46.83
CA PRO A 537 -50.69 -12.87 -46.41
C PRO A 537 -50.80 -12.59 -44.89
N GLN A 538 -50.23 -11.43 -44.50
CA GLN A 538 -50.59 -10.48 -43.43
C GLN A 538 -51.14 -10.94 -42.05
N GLY A 539 -50.57 -10.37 -40.98
CA GLY A 539 -51.22 -10.30 -39.66
C GLY A 539 -50.42 -9.58 -38.57
N GLY A 540 -50.90 -8.39 -38.15
CA GLY A 540 -50.77 -7.80 -36.79
C GLY A 540 -49.44 -7.77 -36.03
N SER A 541 -49.00 -6.55 -35.68
CA SER A 541 -48.26 -6.29 -34.42
C SER A 541 -49.25 -6.23 -33.22
N PRO A 542 -48.86 -6.10 -31.93
CA PRO A 542 -47.53 -5.76 -31.39
C PRO A 542 -47.09 -6.55 -30.12
N SER A 543 -46.04 -6.04 -29.46
CA SER A 543 -45.66 -6.26 -28.04
C SER A 543 -44.91 -7.56 -27.69
N SER A 544 -43.60 -7.41 -27.43
CA SER A 544 -42.81 -8.36 -26.62
C SER A 544 -42.35 -7.70 -25.32
N LYS A 545 -42.44 -8.43 -24.21
CA LYS A 545 -42.01 -7.97 -22.87
C LYS A 545 -40.52 -8.21 -22.66
N SER A 546 -39.95 -7.61 -21.61
CA SER A 546 -38.51 -7.54 -21.36
C SER A 546 -37.86 -8.89 -21.03
N GLU A 547 -36.63 -9.10 -21.53
CA GLU A 547 -35.78 -10.29 -21.34
C GLU A 547 -35.23 -10.44 -19.89
N SER A 548 -35.79 -9.72 -18.92
CA SER A 548 -35.31 -9.63 -17.53
C SER A 548 -35.56 -10.89 -16.68
N GLU A 549 -36.45 -11.78 -17.13
CA GLU A 549 -36.87 -12.95 -16.34
C GLU A 549 -36.09 -14.22 -16.69
N ILE A 550 -35.61 -14.37 -17.93
CA ILE A 550 -34.85 -15.55 -18.40
C ILE A 550 -33.54 -15.70 -17.60
N ILE A 551 -32.86 -14.59 -17.28
CA ILE A 551 -31.62 -14.59 -16.50
C ILE A 551 -31.86 -15.08 -15.05
N LYS A 552 -33.05 -14.85 -14.47
CA LYS A 552 -33.37 -15.35 -13.12
C LYS A 552 -33.64 -16.85 -13.08
N ALA A 553 -34.22 -17.42 -14.15
CA ALA A 553 -34.46 -18.86 -14.23
C ALA A 553 -33.15 -19.68 -14.19
N LEU A 554 -32.10 -19.19 -14.84
CA LEU A 554 -30.77 -19.85 -14.90
C LEU A 554 -30.02 -19.89 -13.56
N PHE A 555 -30.41 -19.10 -12.56
CA PHE A 555 -29.81 -19.12 -11.22
C PHE A 555 -30.44 -20.14 -10.26
N ALA A 556 -31.59 -20.73 -10.60
CA ALA A 556 -32.31 -21.66 -9.73
C ALA A 556 -31.89 -23.14 -9.91
N SER A 557 -31.30 -23.50 -11.05
CA SER A 557 -31.12 -24.90 -11.49
C SER A 557 -29.76 -25.53 -11.15
N PHE A 558 -28.90 -24.85 -10.40
CA PHE A 558 -27.59 -25.37 -9.97
C PHE A 558 -27.50 -25.80 -8.49
N VAL A 559 -28.64 -25.92 -7.81
CA VAL A 559 -28.72 -26.46 -6.43
C VAL A 559 -29.71 -27.63 -6.38
N ASN A 560 -29.29 -28.78 -6.92
CA ASN A 560 -29.62 -30.14 -6.49
C ASN A 560 -28.94 -31.14 -7.43
N GLY A 561 -28.23 -32.13 -6.88
CA GLY A 561 -27.42 -33.07 -7.67
C GLY A 561 -26.58 -33.99 -6.78
N THR A 562 -27.22 -35.01 -6.21
CA THR A 562 -26.60 -35.98 -5.30
C THR A 562 -25.71 -36.98 -6.06
N ALA A 563 -24.63 -37.42 -5.44
CA ALA A 563 -23.72 -38.44 -5.99
C ALA A 563 -24.17 -39.88 -5.67
N PRO A 564 -23.68 -40.86 -6.43
CA PRO A 564 -23.48 -42.24 -5.96
C PRO A 564 -22.00 -42.65 -5.95
N ASP A 565 -21.58 -43.41 -4.93
CA ASP A 565 -20.35 -44.23 -4.96
C ASP A 565 -20.52 -45.45 -5.89
N PRO A 566 -19.43 -46.17 -6.22
CA PRO A 566 -19.19 -47.40 -5.45
C PRO A 566 -17.71 -47.65 -5.08
N LYS A 567 -17.51 -48.59 -4.14
CA LYS A 567 -16.22 -49.16 -3.74
C LYS A 567 -16.20 -50.69 -3.96
N GLU A 568 -15.00 -51.26 -3.78
CA GLU A 568 -14.69 -52.69 -3.58
C GLU A 568 -14.84 -53.64 -4.77
N ALA A 569 -13.69 -54.05 -5.32
CA ALA A 569 -13.21 -55.43 -5.22
C ALA A 569 -11.68 -55.45 -5.35
N ALA A 570 -11.01 -56.47 -4.81
CA ALA A 570 -9.57 -56.67 -4.97
C ALA A 570 -9.24 -58.16 -5.19
N ALA A 571 -8.46 -58.46 -6.23
CA ALA A 571 -7.97 -59.81 -6.52
C ALA A 571 -6.59 -59.78 -7.21
N THR A 572 -5.82 -60.84 -6.99
CA THR A 572 -4.41 -61.03 -7.35
C THR A 572 -4.17 -61.48 -8.80
N ALA A 573 -2.98 -61.14 -9.36
CA ALA A 573 -1.96 -62.10 -9.87
C ALA A 573 -1.18 -61.69 -11.16
N ALA A 574 0.14 -61.75 -11.06
CA ALA A 574 1.16 -62.22 -12.03
C ALA A 574 1.12 -61.85 -13.54
N ALA A 575 2.05 -60.95 -13.92
CA ALA A 575 3.08 -61.08 -14.98
C ALA A 575 2.74 -61.56 -16.42
N LYS A 576 3.04 -60.68 -17.41
CA LYS A 576 4.12 -60.88 -18.44
C LYS A 576 4.27 -59.67 -19.39
N ASP A 577 5.51 -59.39 -19.81
CA ASP A 577 5.84 -58.62 -21.03
C ASP A 577 5.63 -59.50 -22.29
N PRO A 578 5.42 -58.93 -23.49
CA PRO A 578 6.56 -58.90 -24.43
C PRO A 578 6.65 -57.72 -25.43
N GLU A 579 7.88 -57.21 -25.56
CA GLU A 579 8.63 -56.94 -26.80
C GLU A 579 8.27 -55.83 -27.82
N ARG A 580 9.33 -55.46 -28.57
CA ARG A 580 9.44 -54.38 -29.55
C ARG A 580 10.64 -54.68 -30.48
N PRO A 581 10.51 -54.57 -31.82
CA PRO A 581 11.68 -54.50 -32.71
C PRO A 581 11.58 -53.34 -33.74
N PRO A 582 12.52 -53.16 -34.71
CA PRO A 582 13.94 -52.81 -34.52
C PRO A 582 14.35 -51.56 -35.37
N VAL A 583 15.17 -50.60 -34.88
CA VAL A 583 16.66 -50.49 -34.92
C VAL A 583 17.32 -50.29 -36.31
N LYS A 584 18.17 -49.24 -36.44
CA LYS A 584 19.52 -49.14 -37.09
C LYS A 584 19.90 -47.65 -37.33
N ASP A 585 21.15 -47.19 -37.31
CA ASP A 585 22.43 -47.71 -36.76
C ASP A 585 23.44 -46.54 -36.57
N GLN A 586 24.48 -46.68 -35.73
CA GLN A 586 25.56 -45.69 -35.56
C GLN A 586 26.91 -46.35 -35.13
N PRO A 587 28.06 -45.92 -35.68
CA PRO A 587 29.40 -46.28 -35.19
C PRO A 587 30.31 -45.06 -34.88
N ARG A 588 31.40 -45.12 -34.09
CA ARG A 588 31.86 -46.04 -33.01
C ARG A 588 32.98 -45.33 -32.22
N ASP A 589 33.13 -45.64 -30.92
CA ASP A 589 34.26 -45.22 -30.05
C ASP A 589 35.52 -46.10 -30.26
N PRO A 590 36.73 -45.64 -29.88
CA PRO A 590 37.42 -46.36 -28.79
C PRO A 590 38.37 -45.53 -27.86
N ARG A 591 38.05 -45.53 -26.54
CA ARG A 591 38.99 -45.69 -25.37
C ARG A 591 39.96 -44.52 -25.02
N LEU A 592 40.53 -44.37 -23.81
CA LEU A 592 40.25 -44.80 -22.41
C LEU A 592 41.06 -43.94 -21.39
N LEU A 593 40.56 -43.79 -20.16
CA LEU A 593 41.24 -43.55 -18.85
C LEU A 593 42.73 -43.09 -18.78
N LYS A 594 43.04 -41.98 -18.06
CA LYS A 594 43.63 -41.99 -16.68
C LYS A 594 43.79 -40.60 -16.01
N ARG A 595 44.58 -40.52 -14.92
CA ARG A 595 44.55 -39.54 -13.81
C ARG A 595 45.98 -39.11 -13.42
N MET A 596 46.16 -37.87 -12.95
CA MET A 596 47.38 -37.27 -12.30
C MET A 596 48.66 -37.08 -13.16
N GLY A 597 49.42 -36.01 -12.87
CA GLY A 597 50.90 -36.05 -12.90
C GLY A 597 51.68 -35.04 -13.76
N LEU A 598 51.95 -33.84 -13.20
CA LEU A 598 53.23 -33.08 -13.18
C LEU A 598 54.11 -32.79 -14.44
N SER A 599 54.95 -31.75 -14.26
CA SER A 599 56.23 -31.42 -14.93
C SER A 599 56.29 -30.91 -16.39
N SER A 600 56.59 -29.60 -16.48
CA SER A 600 57.72 -28.94 -17.20
C SER A 600 57.92 -29.00 -18.73
N GLU A 601 58.06 -27.78 -19.27
CA GLU A 601 59.07 -27.32 -20.27
C GLU A 601 59.00 -27.87 -21.73
N ALA A 602 59.30 -27.09 -22.79
CA ALA A 602 60.12 -25.88 -22.86
C ALA A 602 59.68 -24.83 -23.91
N GLN A 603 59.97 -23.56 -23.60
CA GLN A 603 60.41 -22.45 -24.48
C GLN A 603 59.77 -22.18 -25.88
N GLY A 604 59.23 -20.95 -26.04
CA GLY A 604 59.91 -20.01 -26.96
C GLY A 604 59.11 -19.25 -28.05
N ARG A 605 58.43 -18.13 -27.69
CA ARG A 605 58.80 -16.76 -28.13
C ARG A 605 57.85 -15.66 -27.61
N CYS A 606 58.40 -14.44 -27.56
CA CYS A 606 57.89 -13.25 -26.88
C CYS A 606 56.89 -12.42 -27.72
N LEU A 607 55.88 -11.80 -27.08
CA LEU A 607 55.76 -10.33 -26.95
C LEU A 607 54.68 -9.96 -25.89
N ARG A 608 54.59 -8.67 -25.51
CA ARG A 608 53.98 -8.21 -24.23
C ARG A 608 52.97 -7.06 -24.43
N ASP A 609 51.94 -7.02 -23.58
CA ASP A 609 50.95 -5.95 -23.45
C ASP A 609 51.52 -4.62 -22.89
N PRO A 610 50.82 -3.48 -23.13
CA PRO A 610 51.03 -2.22 -22.42
C PRO A 610 49.84 -1.82 -21.49
N GLU A 611 50.15 -1.31 -20.29
CA GLU A 611 49.20 -0.57 -19.44
C GLU A 611 49.13 0.93 -19.83
N PRO A 612 48.01 1.64 -19.57
CA PRO A 612 47.93 3.09 -19.68
C PRO A 612 48.31 3.81 -18.37
N SER A 613 49.08 4.89 -18.47
CA SER A 613 49.62 5.64 -17.32
C SER A 613 48.85 6.92 -16.96
N SER A 614 49.02 7.39 -15.73
CA SER A 614 48.56 8.70 -15.24
C SER A 614 49.69 9.75 -15.22
N PRO A 615 49.41 11.05 -15.47
CA PRO A 615 50.44 12.09 -15.62
C PRO A 615 50.85 12.81 -14.31
N GLN A 616 52.05 13.42 -14.32
CA GLN A 616 52.56 14.36 -13.30
C GLN A 616 53.38 15.49 -13.95
N HIS A 617 53.38 16.68 -13.34
CA HIS A 617 54.43 17.74 -13.35
C HIS A 617 53.98 18.84 -12.34
N GLN A 618 54.83 19.68 -11.70
CA GLN A 618 56.19 19.55 -11.15
C GLN A 618 56.50 20.85 -10.33
N GLY A 619 57.34 20.84 -9.28
CA GLY A 619 57.70 22.10 -8.58
C GLY A 619 58.54 22.06 -7.28
N ALA A 620 59.88 22.18 -7.43
CA ALA A 620 60.85 22.86 -6.55
C ALA A 620 60.86 22.75 -4.98
N THR A 621 61.70 21.83 -4.47
CA THR A 621 62.75 21.98 -3.40
C THR A 621 62.46 22.44 -1.93
N PRO A 622 63.32 22.05 -0.94
CA PRO A 622 63.00 22.02 0.51
C PRO A 622 63.94 22.93 1.37
N PRO A 623 64.03 22.83 2.74
CA PRO A 623 64.51 21.67 3.57
C PRO A 623 63.55 21.41 4.78
N LEU A 624 63.84 20.80 5.96
CA LEU A 624 65.01 20.17 6.61
C LEU A 624 64.51 19.24 7.77
N GLY A 625 65.25 18.19 8.19
CA GLY A 625 65.16 17.62 9.57
C GLY A 625 65.07 16.10 9.75
N GLU A 626 66.11 15.49 10.33
CA GLU A 626 66.22 14.10 10.85
C GLU A 626 66.64 14.17 12.35
N PRO A 627 66.90 13.08 13.12
CA PRO A 627 66.71 11.62 12.95
C PRO A 627 65.89 10.98 14.13
N GLY A 628 65.72 9.66 14.36
CA GLY A 628 66.17 8.44 13.66
C GLY A 628 65.73 7.11 14.34
N PHE A 629 66.28 5.99 13.85
CA PHE A 629 66.11 4.57 14.29
C PHE A 629 67.13 4.19 15.41
N PRO A 630 67.30 2.92 15.91
CA PRO A 630 66.64 1.61 15.63
C PRO A 630 66.07 0.92 16.91
N GLY A 631 65.63 -0.35 16.99
CA GLY A 631 65.53 -1.48 16.05
C GLY A 631 64.88 -2.73 16.70
N SER A 632 64.69 -3.81 15.92
CA SER A 632 64.15 -5.12 16.33
C SER A 632 65.28 -6.19 16.39
N PRO A 633 65.07 -7.53 16.55
CA PRO A 633 63.84 -8.33 16.78
C PRO A 633 63.97 -9.45 17.85
N GLN A 634 62.90 -10.25 18.09
CA GLN A 634 62.85 -11.73 17.94
C GLN A 634 61.62 -12.39 18.61
N VAL A 635 61.34 -13.64 18.22
CA VAL A 635 60.19 -14.52 18.57
C VAL A 635 60.75 -15.96 18.59
N PRO A 636 60.48 -16.82 19.61
CA PRO A 636 59.47 -17.88 19.42
C PRO A 636 58.80 -18.49 20.68
N GLY A 637 57.66 -19.15 20.44
CA GLY A 637 57.08 -20.18 21.32
C GLY A 637 56.14 -19.69 22.44
N SER A 638 55.17 -20.48 22.91
CA SER A 638 54.62 -21.74 22.35
C SER A 638 53.23 -22.04 22.95
N THR A 639 52.62 -23.15 22.50
CA THR A 639 51.44 -23.85 23.02
C THR A 639 51.32 -23.87 24.56
N THR A 640 50.15 -24.02 25.19
CA THR A 640 48.99 -24.86 24.78
C THR A 640 47.64 -24.37 25.35
N GLU A 641 46.58 -25.02 24.88
CA GLU A 641 45.16 -24.87 25.20
C GLU A 641 44.76 -25.25 26.64
N TRP A 642 43.54 -24.84 27.04
CA TRP A 642 42.58 -25.57 27.91
C TRP A 642 42.99 -25.86 29.40
N SER A 643 42.07 -25.95 30.37
CA SER A 643 40.60 -25.89 30.34
C SER A 643 39.98 -25.47 31.70
N THR A 644 38.64 -25.53 31.77
CA THR A 644 37.75 -25.58 32.95
C THR A 644 38.33 -26.29 34.21
N ALA A 645 37.91 -26.03 35.46
CA ALA A 645 36.51 -26.13 35.91
C ALA A 645 36.19 -25.65 37.35
N THR A 646 34.90 -25.34 37.59
CA THR A 646 34.03 -25.58 38.78
C THR A 646 34.48 -25.32 40.24
N GLY A 647 33.59 -24.64 41.01
CA GLY A 647 33.56 -24.59 42.49
C GLY A 647 33.36 -23.14 43.01
N SER A 648 32.25 -22.65 43.60
CA SER A 648 31.09 -23.19 44.34
C SER A 648 31.29 -23.47 45.85
N VAL A 649 31.17 -22.43 46.71
CA VAL A 649 30.81 -22.50 48.16
C VAL A 649 29.93 -21.28 48.54
N HIS A 650 29.23 -21.35 49.70
CA HIS A 650 28.17 -20.43 50.17
C HIS A 650 28.59 -19.12 50.89
N TRP A 651 27.65 -18.16 50.85
CA TRP A 651 27.20 -17.17 51.86
C TRP A 651 27.61 -17.35 53.34
N PRO A 652 27.72 -16.25 54.11
CA PRO A 652 26.60 -15.82 55.00
C PRO A 652 26.29 -14.30 55.04
N HIS A 653 25.45 -13.85 55.98
CA HIS A 653 24.69 -12.57 55.99
C HIS A 653 25.12 -11.51 57.05
N ALA A 654 25.06 -10.21 56.65
CA ALA A 654 24.48 -9.03 57.36
C ALA A 654 25.01 -8.60 58.76
N PRO A 655 24.48 -7.53 59.44
CA PRO A 655 23.70 -6.33 59.02
C PRO A 655 24.31 -4.98 59.52
N CYS A 656 23.70 -3.80 59.24
CA CYS A 656 23.73 -2.59 60.12
C CYS A 656 22.81 -1.42 59.69
N GLU A 657 22.37 -0.58 60.65
CA GLU A 657 21.53 0.66 60.56
C GLU A 657 21.65 1.47 61.90
N PRO A 658 21.14 2.72 62.08
CA PRO A 658 20.70 3.77 61.14
C PRO A 658 21.66 5.00 61.13
N PRO A 659 21.56 6.16 61.88
CA PRO A 659 20.55 6.74 62.80
C PRO A 659 19.77 7.96 62.21
N ALA A 660 19.65 9.13 62.89
CA ALA A 660 18.54 10.11 62.67
C ALA A 660 18.75 11.61 63.09
N ALA A 661 17.68 12.42 62.91
CA ALA A 661 17.41 13.83 63.33
C ALA A 661 17.95 14.96 62.42
N SER A 662 17.38 16.19 62.36
CA SER A 662 16.31 16.84 63.17
C SER A 662 15.36 17.76 62.32
N VAL A 663 14.56 18.65 62.95
CA VAL A 663 13.38 19.35 62.38
C VAL A 663 13.47 20.89 62.51
N ALA A 664 13.03 21.66 61.49
CA ALA A 664 12.59 23.06 61.62
C ALA A 664 11.74 23.57 60.42
N ALA A 665 10.89 24.59 60.65
CA ALA A 665 10.27 25.47 59.65
C ALA A 665 11.01 26.85 59.65
N THR A 666 10.73 27.91 58.87
CA THR A 666 9.43 28.47 58.39
C THR A 666 9.65 29.55 57.29
N SER A 667 8.61 29.80 56.47
CA SER A 667 8.19 31.08 55.83
C SER A 667 9.12 32.01 54.99
N VAL A 668 8.74 32.17 53.71
CA VAL A 668 8.42 33.43 52.98
C VAL A 668 9.46 34.59 52.85
N TYR A 669 9.97 34.85 51.64
CA TYR A 669 9.59 36.00 50.77
C TYR A 669 10.28 35.93 49.38
N ASP A 670 9.72 36.64 48.38
CA ASP A 670 10.23 36.74 46.99
C ASP A 670 11.46 37.67 46.83
N GLN A 671 12.32 37.41 45.83
CA GLN A 671 12.39 38.26 44.64
C GLN A 671 13.22 37.67 43.47
N GLU A 672 13.11 38.33 42.31
CA GLU A 672 13.60 37.94 40.99
C GLU A 672 15.13 38.14 40.80
N TRP A 673 15.79 37.36 39.92
CA TRP A 673 16.24 37.80 38.58
C TRP A 673 17.07 36.76 37.79
N GLY A 674 16.97 36.83 36.45
CA GLY A 674 18.05 36.55 35.49
C GLY A 674 18.82 35.22 35.51
N HIS A 675 18.45 34.27 34.64
CA HIS A 675 19.05 34.16 33.29
C HIS A 675 18.81 32.79 32.62
N SER A 676 18.03 32.78 31.54
CA SER A 676 18.04 31.67 30.56
C SER A 676 19.13 31.89 29.50
N ARG A 677 19.90 30.85 29.16
CA ARG A 677 20.73 30.80 27.94
C ARG A 677 20.36 29.60 27.08
N GLN A 678 19.36 29.81 26.22
CA GLN A 678 19.02 28.93 25.11
C GLN A 678 20.15 28.93 24.07
N ARG A 679 20.37 27.80 23.38
CA ARG A 679 21.43 27.66 22.37
C ARG A 679 20.86 27.08 21.07
N ASP A 680 20.40 27.95 20.18
CA ASP A 680 19.90 27.59 18.86
C ASP A 680 21.04 27.37 17.85
N ALA A 681 20.84 26.47 16.89
CA ALA A 681 21.74 26.24 15.75
C ALA A 681 21.07 26.72 14.44
N ARG A 682 21.89 27.16 13.47
CA ARG A 682 21.46 28.03 12.37
C ARG A 682 21.11 27.27 11.09
N ALA A 683 20.17 27.80 10.32
CA ALA A 683 20.07 27.55 8.88
C ALA A 683 20.98 28.54 8.11
N PHE A 684 21.45 28.14 6.92
CA PHE A 684 22.27 28.98 6.04
C PHE A 684 21.44 29.97 5.21
N ARG A 685 22.12 30.97 4.66
CA ARG A 685 21.65 31.86 3.57
C ARG A 685 22.63 31.76 2.41
N ASP A 686 22.16 32.09 1.22
CA ASP A 686 22.99 32.64 0.14
C ASP A 686 22.61 34.11 -0.12
N TRP A 687 23.37 34.78 -1.00
CA TRP A 687 23.42 36.23 -1.17
C TRP A 687 23.11 36.71 -2.60
N ASP A 688 23.12 38.05 -2.72
CA ASP A 688 23.12 38.91 -3.91
C ASP A 688 21.76 39.56 -4.27
N GLN A 689 21.57 40.88 -4.05
CA GLN A 689 22.26 42.11 -4.52
C GLN A 689 21.68 42.66 -5.83
N GLU A 690 20.85 43.71 -5.71
CA GLU A 690 21.22 45.06 -6.18
C GLU A 690 20.28 46.14 -5.59
N MET A 691 20.47 47.41 -5.97
CA MET A 691 20.08 48.63 -5.24
C MET A 691 18.90 49.43 -5.89
N PRO A 692 18.31 50.48 -5.27
CA PRO A 692 16.84 50.63 -5.28
C PRO A 692 16.22 52.02 -5.60
N SER A 693 14.89 52.02 -5.77
CA SER A 693 13.94 53.16 -5.61
C SER A 693 13.91 54.24 -6.72
N PRO A 694 12.96 55.21 -6.72
CA PRO A 694 11.74 55.36 -5.88
C PRO A 694 10.46 55.77 -6.67
N VAL A 695 9.44 56.19 -5.89
CA VAL A 695 8.30 57.09 -6.23
C VAL A 695 6.93 56.41 -6.46
N SER A 696 5.92 56.99 -5.81
CA SER A 696 4.54 56.53 -5.71
C SER A 696 3.57 57.51 -6.38
N HIS A 697 2.43 57.03 -6.88
CA HIS A 697 1.27 57.89 -7.13
C HIS A 697 -0.09 57.20 -6.92
N ARG A 698 -1.12 58.04 -6.75
CA ARG A 698 -2.47 57.69 -6.26
C ARG A 698 -3.39 57.24 -7.41
N PRO A 699 -4.41 56.41 -7.12
CA PRO A 699 -5.59 56.32 -7.99
C PRO A 699 -6.48 57.58 -7.88
N LYS A 700 -6.99 58.06 -9.02
CA LYS A 700 -8.17 58.95 -9.16
C LYS A 700 -9.35 58.08 -9.66
N ARG A 701 -10.63 58.28 -9.29
CA ARG A 701 -11.61 59.26 -9.84
C ARG A 701 -11.60 59.33 -11.39
N ASN A 702 -12.70 59.35 -12.15
CA ASN A 702 -14.15 59.67 -11.95
C ASN A 702 -14.97 59.00 -13.12
N SER A 703 -16.32 58.96 -13.24
CA SER A 703 -17.48 59.02 -12.33
C SER A 703 -18.83 58.92 -13.12
N GLY A 704 -19.82 58.17 -12.63
CA GLY A 704 -21.21 58.09 -13.16
C GLY A 704 -22.07 57.24 -12.20
N TRP A 705 -23.12 57.72 -11.52
CA TRP A 705 -24.47 58.18 -11.98
C TRP A 705 -25.30 57.01 -12.57
N ASP A 706 -26.55 56.72 -12.14
CA ASP A 706 -27.40 57.30 -11.08
C ASP A 706 -28.59 56.34 -10.72
N ARG A 707 -29.36 56.70 -9.67
CA ARG A 707 -30.74 56.26 -9.28
C ARG A 707 -30.97 55.04 -8.38
N ARG A 708 -32.03 55.22 -7.56
CA ARG A 708 -32.76 54.32 -6.63
C ARG A 708 -34.20 54.09 -7.20
N PRO A 709 -35.20 53.64 -6.41
CA PRO A 709 -35.40 52.35 -5.71
C PRO A 709 -36.77 51.69 -6.08
N GLU A 710 -37.07 50.50 -5.53
CA GLU A 710 -38.37 50.03 -4.96
C GLU A 710 -38.23 48.50 -4.66
N ARG A 711 -38.75 47.84 -3.61
CA ARG A 711 -39.94 47.94 -2.72
C ARG A 711 -41.29 47.57 -3.36
N GLU A 712 -41.65 46.28 -3.25
CA GLU A 712 -42.74 45.72 -2.41
C GLU A 712 -42.46 44.19 -2.30
N ASP A 713 -42.60 43.48 -1.17
CA ASP A 713 -43.67 43.30 -0.18
C ASP A 713 -44.83 42.37 -0.64
N SER A 714 -44.95 41.21 0.00
CA SER A 714 -46.24 40.57 0.38
C SER A 714 -46.05 39.15 0.94
N ARG A 715 -47.08 38.65 1.64
CA ARG A 715 -47.11 37.37 2.38
C ARG A 715 -48.13 36.40 1.77
N SER A 716 -47.80 35.10 1.71
CA SER A 716 -48.71 33.98 2.03
C SER A 716 -47.92 32.66 2.09
N LYS A 717 -48.03 31.80 3.13
CA LYS A 717 -49.15 31.08 3.76
C LYS A 717 -49.63 29.83 3.00
N ARG A 718 -49.58 28.70 3.72
CA ARG A 718 -50.18 27.36 3.44
C ARG A 718 -49.58 26.59 2.25
N ARG A 719 -49.84 25.27 2.11
CA ARG A 719 -49.95 24.11 3.06
C ARG A 719 -50.21 22.87 2.19
N LYS A 720 -49.56 21.73 2.48
CA LYS A 720 -49.90 20.35 2.02
C LYS A 720 -50.77 20.21 0.75
N LEU A 721 -50.19 19.58 -0.28
CA LEU A 721 -50.45 18.16 -0.54
C LEU A 721 -49.14 17.49 -0.95
#